data_AF-A0AAD1Y9X5-F1
#
_entry.id   AF-A0AAD1Y9X5-F1
#
_cell.length_a   1.000
_cell.length_b   1.000
_cell.length_c   1.000
_cell.angle_alpha   90.00
_cell.angle_beta   90.00
_cell.angle_gamma   90.00
#
_symmetry.space_group_name_H-M   'P 1'
#
loop_
_entity.id
_entity.type
_entity.pdbx_description
1 polymer ?
#
loop_
_entity_poly.entity_id
_entity_poly.type
_entity_poly.pdbx_seq_one_letter_code
_entity_poly.pdbx_strand_id
1 'polypeptide(L)'
;MKILTLVLLVCLLGAVLSADSIKKSEEIEDQEDTPCLVHMRTVLSPQGLGDLIQIALNSAKGPNQLGDFEACKAETVEYILLALELQPLNMPVVRMGLCVPSECANQDSFKDISNFIKKQAEPYLPEDMDIIAKVTVPREVLAQSMSTGAIIVLIVTGLVGVLWLLGMLITYTNIGNNGNFRSDKIEEKKMTWALALHSFNPIVNLQKLFTVKDGGDKTLNVLNGVRVLSIGWVILGHSFSFVFFGAVVNTQTLSTLFDSDLFSLVPGGVFAVDSFFFLSGFLTFALLISKMYPKRGMIGIVNTILIYFHRYYRLIFPLVYIQFFTMYVVRYLGNGPMYRTGWDFLNQSCFANPWSNFLFIANFYPWQMARACIGWVWYLMCDMQFFIISPPLIVIYCLNRKIGKLVVLSLIIISMIINGILALVWDISMDGKSSKNQNVGDVVYNKPWSRMGAYFVGAMFGISYFELSCREKYQGLSNTIFNKCYDILKNSQIISLLVCCFGIGLTALYVFPNAAYGRGCVSLNSTTSENCWPLWLSFLYVTTSRPFFVFGLGLILIPTFVGRLRVIKAFLGAETFEVFARLNYMVYMIHCVVLFHFLNNLKTSLYITATTQWFFAIGSTVISFMVAVPLTLICEVPFMNLEKYVLFPKKHKPQAETIPIEAQNTKVEGNGQFYKFVDHDDTMESGKRLLEKS
;
A
#
# COMPACT_ATOMS: atom_id res chain seq x y z
N MET A 1 0.63 -24.79 30.68
CA MET A 1 1.20 -23.45 30.38
C MET A 1 2.16 -22.93 31.44
N LYS A 2 1.77 -22.69 32.71
CA LYS A 2 2.75 -22.32 33.78
C LYS A 2 3.84 -23.38 34.00
N ILE A 3 3.49 -24.66 33.82
CA ILE A 3 4.43 -25.79 33.82
C ILE A 3 5.37 -25.76 32.62
N LEU A 4 4.96 -25.21 31.46
CA LEU A 4 5.82 -25.15 30.27
C LEU A 4 6.85 -24.03 30.38
N THR A 5 6.50 -22.90 31.02
CA THR A 5 7.44 -21.84 31.38
C THR A 5 8.39 -22.29 32.47
N LEU A 6 7.89 -23.01 33.49
CA LEU A 6 8.74 -23.61 34.51
C LEU A 6 9.64 -24.69 33.90
N VAL A 7 9.15 -25.51 32.97
CA VAL A 7 9.93 -26.50 32.22
C VAL A 7 10.91 -25.81 31.27
N LEU A 8 10.61 -24.69 30.62
CA LEU A 8 11.57 -23.95 29.81
C LEU A 8 12.62 -23.24 30.67
N LEU A 9 12.26 -22.69 31.83
CA LEU A 9 13.22 -22.13 32.78
C LEU A 9 14.08 -23.24 33.41
N VAL A 10 13.49 -24.39 33.75
CA VAL A 10 14.14 -25.59 34.27
C VAL A 10 14.86 -26.38 33.19
N CYS A 11 14.54 -26.20 31.90
CA CYS A 11 15.29 -26.73 30.74
C CYS A 11 16.28 -25.71 30.19
N LEU A 12 16.19 -24.42 30.52
CA LEU A 12 17.23 -23.43 30.26
C LEU A 12 18.28 -23.54 31.36
N LEU A 13 17.86 -23.52 32.63
CA LEU A 13 18.67 -23.94 33.76
C LEU A 13 19.15 -25.38 33.55
N GLY A 14 18.28 -26.27 33.09
CA GLY A 14 18.58 -27.67 32.86
C GLY A 14 19.40 -27.96 31.61
N ALA A 15 19.39 -27.14 30.56
CA ALA A 15 20.26 -27.30 29.40
C ALA A 15 21.63 -26.69 29.68
N VAL A 16 21.70 -25.62 30.47
CA VAL A 16 22.99 -25.12 30.96
C VAL A 16 23.55 -26.02 32.07
N LEU A 17 22.71 -26.68 32.86
CA LEU A 17 23.11 -27.75 33.80
C LEU A 17 23.31 -29.12 33.11
N SER A 18 22.69 -29.38 31.95
CA SER A 18 22.83 -30.63 31.17
C SER A 18 23.88 -30.54 30.08
N ALA A 19 24.40 -29.35 29.77
CA ALA A 19 25.64 -29.22 29.02
C ALA A 19 26.83 -29.81 29.82
N ASP A 20 26.64 -30.07 31.12
CA ASP A 20 27.58 -30.82 31.98
C ASP A 20 27.03 -32.13 32.57
N SER A 21 25.77 -32.51 32.35
CA SER A 21 25.27 -33.74 32.96
C SER A 21 24.03 -34.32 32.26
N ILE A 22 24.23 -35.40 31.52
CA ILE A 22 23.62 -36.71 31.80
C ILE A 22 24.23 -37.74 30.83
N LYS A 23 25.14 -38.55 31.40
CA LYS A 23 25.59 -39.89 30.97
C LYS A 23 26.53 -40.01 29.77
N LYS A 24 27.70 -39.35 29.81
CA LYS A 24 28.89 -39.90 29.15
C LYS A 24 30.24 -39.39 29.69
N SER A 25 30.50 -39.54 30.98
CA SER A 25 31.85 -39.47 31.53
C SER A 25 31.86 -39.97 32.97
N GLU A 26 32.09 -41.27 33.14
CA GLU A 26 32.71 -41.79 34.38
C GLU A 26 34.23 -41.64 34.35
N GLU A 27 34.77 -40.98 33.32
CA GLU A 27 36.15 -40.54 33.22
C GLU A 27 36.13 -39.16 32.56
N ILE A 28 36.53 -38.12 33.30
CA ILE A 28 37.20 -36.86 32.93
C ILE A 28 37.08 -35.98 34.18
N GLU A 29 38.07 -36.10 35.06
CA GLU A 29 38.51 -34.99 35.89
C GLU A 29 39.05 -33.88 34.94
N ASP A 30 38.84 -32.62 35.33
CA ASP A 30 39.30 -31.39 34.66
C ASP A 30 38.52 -30.90 33.40
N GLN A 31 37.27 -30.49 33.58
CA GLN A 31 36.65 -29.47 32.72
C GLN A 31 36.57 -28.14 33.50
N GLU A 32 37.28 -27.12 33.04
CA GLU A 32 37.18 -25.75 33.57
C GLU A 32 35.72 -25.27 33.48
N ASP A 33 35.13 -24.90 34.63
CA ASP A 33 33.80 -24.29 34.69
C ASP A 33 33.77 -23.10 33.70
N THR A 34 32.86 -23.13 32.72
CA THR A 34 32.74 -22.00 31.79
C THR A 34 32.37 -20.71 32.55
N PRO A 35 32.81 -19.52 32.09
CA PRO A 35 32.50 -18.24 32.76
C PRO A 35 31.00 -18.06 33.06
N CYS A 36 30.12 -18.43 32.11
CA CYS A 36 28.68 -18.45 32.31
C CYS A 36 28.22 -19.31 33.50
N LEU A 37 28.78 -20.51 33.70
CA LEU A 37 28.44 -21.38 34.83
C LEU A 37 28.87 -20.78 36.16
N VAL A 38 30.05 -20.16 36.21
CA VAL A 38 30.56 -19.46 37.40
C VAL A 38 29.65 -18.27 37.75
N HIS A 39 29.27 -17.46 36.76
CA HIS A 39 28.38 -16.32 36.96
C HIS A 39 26.98 -16.77 37.39
N MET A 40 26.45 -17.85 36.81
CA MET A 40 25.16 -18.39 37.24
C MET A 40 25.18 -18.92 38.67
N ARG A 41 26.25 -19.58 39.12
CA ARG A 41 26.39 -19.95 40.54
C ARG A 41 26.39 -18.72 41.45
N THR A 42 26.98 -17.62 40.98
CA THR A 42 26.99 -16.33 41.70
C THR A 42 25.59 -15.70 41.77
N VAL A 43 24.84 -15.72 40.67
CA VAL A 43 23.43 -15.24 40.60
C VAL A 43 22.52 -16.06 41.51
N LEU A 44 22.75 -17.37 41.61
CA LEU A 44 21.99 -18.27 42.49
C LEU A 44 22.41 -18.19 43.97
N SER A 45 23.47 -17.44 44.29
CA SER A 45 23.91 -17.18 45.65
C SER A 45 23.12 -16.02 46.29
N PRO A 46 23.14 -15.88 47.64
CA PRO A 46 22.52 -14.73 48.31
C PRO A 46 23.03 -13.37 47.85
N GLN A 47 24.27 -13.31 47.33
CA GLN A 47 24.89 -12.08 46.82
C GLN A 47 24.33 -11.67 45.45
N GLY A 48 23.79 -12.61 44.68
CA GLY A 48 23.21 -12.40 43.35
C GLY A 48 21.69 -12.27 43.31
N LEU A 49 21.03 -12.14 44.47
CA LEU A 49 19.56 -12.10 44.57
C LEU A 49 18.94 -10.96 43.75
N GLY A 50 19.62 -9.81 43.63
CA GLY A 50 19.17 -8.69 42.80
C GLY A 50 19.10 -9.06 41.31
N ASP A 51 20.16 -9.66 40.79
CA ASP A 51 20.26 -10.10 39.40
C ASP A 51 19.27 -11.24 39.12
N LEU A 52 19.09 -12.16 40.07
CA LEU A 52 18.09 -13.23 39.98
C LEU A 52 16.66 -12.66 39.88
N ILE A 53 16.33 -11.67 40.72
CA ILE A 53 15.03 -10.98 40.67
C ILE A 53 14.87 -10.25 39.33
N GLN A 54 15.90 -9.54 38.88
CA GLN A 54 15.87 -8.81 37.60
C GLN A 54 15.66 -9.75 36.42
N ILE A 55 16.39 -10.87 36.38
CA ILE A 55 16.24 -11.91 35.36
C ILE A 55 14.83 -12.50 35.39
N ALA A 56 14.33 -12.89 36.57
CA ALA A 56 13.03 -13.56 36.70
C ALA A 56 11.84 -12.64 36.39
N LEU A 57 11.92 -11.36 36.72
CA LEU A 57 10.84 -10.40 36.49
C LEU A 57 10.76 -9.95 35.02
N ASN A 58 11.91 -9.74 34.38
CA ASN A 58 12.00 -9.09 33.08
C ASN A 58 12.13 -10.07 31.90
N SER A 59 12.45 -11.34 32.15
CA SER A 59 12.42 -12.37 31.10
C SER A 59 11.00 -12.71 30.65
N ALA A 60 10.88 -13.20 29.42
CA ALA A 60 9.66 -13.75 28.87
C ALA A 60 9.09 -14.88 29.75
N LYS A 61 7.77 -14.84 29.96
CA LYS A 61 7.05 -15.86 30.75
C LYS A 61 6.36 -16.89 29.87
N GLY A 62 6.54 -16.84 28.56
CA GLY A 62 5.92 -17.75 27.61
C GLY A 62 6.37 -17.50 26.16
N PRO A 63 5.92 -18.36 25.23
CA PRO A 63 6.23 -18.20 23.81
C PRO A 63 5.63 -16.88 23.26
N ASN A 64 6.31 -16.26 22.31
CA ASN A 64 5.94 -14.98 21.70
C ASN A 64 5.89 -13.79 22.68
N GLN A 65 6.59 -13.93 23.81
CA GLN A 65 6.79 -12.87 24.78
C GLN A 65 8.22 -12.31 24.70
N LEU A 66 8.37 -10.99 24.68
CA LEU A 66 9.68 -10.34 24.70
C LEU A 66 10.21 -10.15 26.13
N GLY A 67 9.38 -10.29 27.17
CA GLY A 67 9.75 -9.74 28.47
C GLY A 67 9.83 -8.21 28.42
N ASP A 68 10.62 -7.60 29.31
CA ASP A 68 10.92 -6.17 29.32
C ASP A 68 12.36 -5.93 28.87
N PHE A 69 12.52 -5.51 27.61
CA PHE A 69 13.82 -5.27 27.00
C PHE A 69 14.65 -4.16 27.69
N GLU A 70 14.01 -3.12 28.22
CA GLU A 70 14.76 -2.01 28.83
C GLU A 70 15.15 -2.33 30.26
N ALA A 71 14.23 -2.92 31.02
CA ALA A 71 14.50 -3.32 32.40
C ALA A 71 15.55 -4.45 32.49
N CYS A 72 15.79 -5.16 31.39
CA CYS A 72 16.83 -6.19 31.28
C CYS A 72 18.26 -5.63 31.14
N LYS A 73 18.44 -4.33 30.83
CA LYS A 73 19.76 -3.73 30.62
C LYS A 73 20.38 -3.34 31.97
N ALA A 74 21.25 -4.20 32.51
CA ALA A 74 22.12 -3.88 33.64
C ALA A 74 23.59 -4.18 33.29
N GLU A 75 24.51 -3.91 34.22
CA GLU A 75 25.95 -4.17 34.00
C GLU A 75 26.27 -5.67 33.97
N THR A 76 25.58 -6.47 34.78
CA THR A 76 25.80 -7.93 34.92
C THR A 76 24.79 -8.78 34.14
N VAL A 77 23.73 -8.17 33.61
CA VAL A 77 22.63 -8.85 32.93
C VAL A 77 22.46 -8.31 31.50
N GLU A 78 22.33 -9.23 30.55
CA GLU A 78 22.16 -8.96 29.13
C GLU A 78 20.86 -9.56 28.60
N TYR A 79 20.26 -8.86 27.63
CA TYR A 79 19.05 -9.31 26.95
C TYR A 79 19.42 -10.09 25.69
N ILE A 80 18.85 -11.28 25.55
CA ILE A 80 18.91 -12.09 24.33
C ILE A 80 17.52 -12.28 23.72
N LEU A 81 17.46 -12.29 22.40
CA LEU A 81 16.28 -12.65 21.64
C LEU A 81 16.48 -14.03 21.02
N LEU A 82 15.71 -15.01 21.48
CA LEU A 82 15.61 -16.32 20.87
C LEU A 82 14.47 -16.31 19.84
N ALA A 83 14.76 -16.71 18.60
CA ALA A 83 13.77 -16.89 17.56
C ALA A 83 13.88 -18.30 16.94
N LEU A 84 12.76 -18.98 16.77
CA LEU A 84 12.67 -20.23 16.00
C LEU A 84 12.16 -19.91 14.60
N GLU A 85 12.98 -20.12 13.58
CA GLU A 85 12.67 -19.82 12.18
C GLU A 85 12.44 -21.11 11.38
N LEU A 86 11.35 -21.16 10.61
CA LEU A 86 11.10 -22.23 9.64
C LEU A 86 11.83 -21.96 8.33
N GLN A 87 12.61 -22.92 7.86
CA GLN A 87 13.23 -22.91 6.53
C GLN A 87 12.40 -23.70 5.50
N PRO A 88 12.42 -23.30 4.21
CA PRO A 88 13.22 -22.22 3.59
C PRO A 88 12.54 -20.83 3.65
N LEU A 89 11.44 -20.69 4.38
CA LEU A 89 10.64 -19.46 4.44
C LEU A 89 11.30 -18.34 5.28
N ASN A 90 12.29 -18.69 6.12
CA ASN A 90 12.90 -17.84 7.13
C ASN A 90 11.88 -17.13 8.03
N MET A 91 10.71 -17.75 8.23
CA MET A 91 9.64 -17.14 9.01
C MET A 91 9.78 -17.53 10.48
N PRO A 92 9.87 -16.55 11.40
CA PRO A 92 9.93 -16.82 12.83
C PRO A 92 8.55 -17.26 13.34
N VAL A 93 8.51 -18.43 13.96
CA VAL A 93 7.29 -19.07 14.50
C VAL A 93 7.14 -18.78 15.99
N VAL A 94 8.26 -18.75 16.71
CA VAL A 94 8.32 -18.46 18.14
C VAL A 94 9.42 -17.46 18.40
N ARG A 95 9.11 -16.43 19.19
CA ARG A 95 10.09 -15.45 19.67
C ARG A 95 10.02 -15.34 21.18
N MET A 96 11.18 -15.31 21.85
CA MET A 96 11.28 -15.18 23.29
C MET A 96 12.44 -14.26 23.66
N GLY A 97 12.15 -13.23 24.45
CA GLY A 97 13.17 -12.37 25.05
C GLY A 97 13.56 -12.86 26.43
N LEU A 98 14.85 -13.07 26.69
CA LEU A 98 15.33 -13.58 27.97
C LEU A 98 16.43 -12.67 28.50
N CYS A 99 16.43 -12.48 29.81
CA CYS A 99 17.54 -11.88 30.53
C CYS A 99 18.48 -12.99 30.99
N VAL A 100 19.76 -12.85 30.68
CA VAL A 100 20.79 -13.81 31.06
C VAL A 100 21.99 -13.05 31.62
N PRO A 101 22.83 -13.68 32.44
CA PRO A 101 24.11 -13.07 32.81
C PRO A 101 24.91 -12.69 31.56
N SER A 102 25.58 -11.54 31.55
CA SER A 102 26.31 -11.04 30.37
C SER A 102 27.34 -12.04 29.84
N GLU A 103 28.01 -12.77 30.72
CA GLU A 103 28.97 -13.82 30.37
C GLU A 103 28.35 -15.02 29.63
N CYS A 104 27.03 -15.22 29.78
CA CYS A 104 26.31 -16.26 29.05
C CYS A 104 25.90 -15.82 27.66
N ALA A 105 25.75 -14.51 27.38
CA ALA A 105 25.19 -14.00 26.14
C ALA A 105 25.96 -14.43 24.86
N ASN A 106 27.28 -14.66 24.99
CA ASN A 106 28.20 -14.88 23.87
C ASN A 106 28.68 -16.33 23.69
N GLN A 107 28.08 -17.30 24.37
CA GLN A 107 28.60 -18.68 24.37
C GLN A 107 27.90 -19.65 23.39
N ASP A 108 28.67 -20.64 22.95
CA ASP A 108 28.23 -21.84 22.23
C ASP A 108 27.16 -22.66 22.99
N SER A 109 26.97 -22.44 24.30
CA SER A 109 25.94 -23.09 25.13
C SER A 109 24.50 -22.83 24.66
N PHE A 110 24.24 -21.76 23.89
CA PHE A 110 22.94 -21.57 23.23
C PHE A 110 22.73 -22.42 21.96
N LYS A 111 23.81 -22.95 21.34
CA LYS A 111 23.68 -23.95 20.26
C LYS A 111 23.08 -25.24 20.80
N ASP A 112 23.38 -25.62 22.05
CA ASP A 112 22.81 -26.82 22.66
C ASP A 112 21.32 -26.67 22.93
N ILE A 113 20.86 -25.49 23.36
CA ILE A 113 19.44 -25.15 23.50
C ILE A 113 18.75 -25.18 22.12
N SER A 114 19.39 -24.60 21.09
CA SER A 114 18.90 -24.66 19.71
C SER A 114 18.73 -26.09 19.21
N ASN A 115 19.75 -26.94 19.41
CA ASN A 115 19.77 -28.33 18.99
C ASN A 115 18.73 -29.17 19.76
N PHE A 116 18.55 -28.89 21.05
CA PHE A 116 17.51 -29.52 21.87
C PHE A 116 16.12 -29.18 21.35
N ILE A 117 15.83 -27.90 21.10
CA ILE A 117 14.53 -27.47 20.57
C ILE A 117 14.28 -28.09 19.19
N LYS A 118 15.29 -28.10 18.31
CA LYS A 118 15.21 -28.74 17.00
C LYS A 118 14.83 -30.22 17.13
N LYS A 119 15.53 -30.98 17.98
CA LYS A 119 15.27 -32.41 18.21
C LYS A 119 13.85 -32.68 18.76
N GLN A 120 13.31 -31.79 19.57
CA GLN A 120 11.94 -31.92 20.11
C GLN A 120 10.87 -31.56 19.07
N ALA A 121 11.17 -30.65 18.14
CA ALA A 121 10.22 -30.17 17.14
C ALA A 121 10.22 -31.03 15.86
N GLU A 122 11.33 -31.71 15.55
CA GLU A 122 11.52 -32.57 14.37
C GLU A 122 10.38 -33.57 14.11
N PRO A 123 9.79 -34.26 15.11
CA PRO A 123 8.69 -35.19 14.88
C PRO A 123 7.38 -34.55 14.39
N TYR A 124 7.24 -33.24 14.54
CA TYR A 124 6.03 -32.48 14.20
C TYR A 124 6.20 -31.66 12.91
N LEU A 125 7.38 -31.68 12.30
CA LEU A 125 7.68 -30.96 11.08
C LEU A 125 7.36 -31.81 9.84
N PRO A 126 6.80 -31.19 8.79
CA PRO A 126 6.79 -31.78 7.45
C PRO A 126 8.22 -32.08 6.97
N GLU A 127 8.39 -33.14 6.18
CA GLU A 127 9.71 -33.61 5.70
C GLU A 127 10.51 -32.55 4.91
N ASP A 128 9.85 -31.53 4.37
CA ASP A 128 10.43 -30.45 3.57
C ASP A 128 10.74 -29.17 4.37
N MET A 129 10.48 -29.17 5.68
CA MET A 129 10.74 -28.02 6.56
C MET A 129 11.75 -28.34 7.65
N ASP A 130 12.65 -27.40 7.89
CA ASP A 130 13.60 -27.44 9.01
C ASP A 130 13.35 -26.26 9.95
N ILE A 131 13.67 -26.42 11.24
CA ILE A 131 13.64 -25.35 12.23
C ILE A 131 15.08 -25.00 12.62
N ILE A 132 15.39 -23.72 12.54
CA ILE A 132 16.65 -23.15 13.05
C ILE A 132 16.32 -22.25 14.23
N ALA A 133 16.97 -22.49 15.38
CA ALA A 133 16.95 -21.51 16.45
C ALA A 133 18.06 -20.48 16.25
N LYS A 134 17.68 -19.21 16.30
CA LYS A 134 18.57 -18.08 16.17
C LYS A 134 18.55 -17.30 17.47
N VAL A 135 19.71 -17.18 18.11
CA VAL A 135 19.91 -16.29 19.25
C VAL A 135 20.53 -15.01 18.74
N THR A 136 20.01 -13.88 19.16
CA THR A 136 20.51 -12.55 18.78
C THR A 136 20.64 -11.70 20.02
N VAL A 137 21.77 -11.04 20.20
CA VAL A 137 21.99 -10.00 21.21
C VAL A 137 21.60 -8.65 20.58
N PRO A 138 20.41 -8.08 20.87
CA PRO A 138 19.93 -6.92 20.12
C PRO A 138 20.81 -5.68 20.29
N ARG A 139 21.49 -5.55 21.44
CA ARG A 139 22.39 -4.42 21.71
C ARG A 139 23.52 -4.34 20.69
N GLU A 140 24.20 -5.45 20.41
CA GLU A 140 25.27 -5.51 19.41
C GLU A 140 24.75 -5.19 18.01
N VAL A 141 23.60 -5.78 17.67
CA VAL A 141 22.96 -5.59 16.37
C VAL A 141 22.51 -4.14 16.15
N LEU A 142 22.03 -3.46 17.20
CA LEU A 142 21.65 -2.05 17.18
C LEU A 142 22.88 -1.11 17.19
N ALA A 143 24.01 -1.54 17.74
CA ALA A 143 25.25 -0.77 17.77
C ALA A 143 25.99 -0.72 16.42
N GLN A 144 25.53 -1.48 15.41
CA GLN A 144 26.14 -1.49 14.09
C GLN A 144 26.11 -0.09 13.45
N SER A 145 27.27 0.34 12.94
CA SER A 145 27.42 1.62 12.25
C SER A 145 26.56 1.70 10.98
N MET A 146 26.28 2.93 10.55
CA MET A 146 25.52 3.15 9.32
C MET A 146 26.22 2.55 8.11
N SER A 147 25.45 1.83 7.29
CA SER A 147 25.92 1.27 6.03
C SER A 147 26.13 2.39 4.99
N THR A 148 27.02 2.15 4.03
CA THR A 148 27.30 3.08 2.93
C THR A 148 26.03 3.50 2.18
N GLY A 149 25.11 2.54 1.94
CA GLY A 149 23.82 2.83 1.30
C GLY A 149 22.96 3.83 2.09
N ALA A 150 22.99 3.76 3.42
CA ALA A 150 22.25 4.69 4.27
C ALA A 150 22.84 6.10 4.20
N ILE A 151 24.17 6.21 4.21
CA ILE A 151 24.89 7.47 4.04
C ILE A 151 24.54 8.09 2.67
N ILE A 152 24.52 7.31 1.59
CA ILE A 152 24.14 7.79 0.25
C ILE A 152 22.71 8.35 0.24
N VAL A 153 21.74 7.63 0.80
CA VAL A 153 20.34 8.09 0.84
C VAL A 153 20.20 9.38 1.67
N LEU A 154 20.93 9.50 2.77
CA LEU A 154 20.94 10.72 3.58
C LEU A 154 21.58 11.89 2.82
N ILE A 155 22.67 11.67 2.08
CA ILE A 155 23.28 12.69 1.21
C ILE A 155 22.28 13.14 0.14
N VAL A 156 21.61 12.20 -0.54
CA VAL A 156 20.57 12.53 -1.54
C VAL A 156 19.45 13.36 -0.91
N THR A 157 19.01 12.99 0.30
CA THR A 157 17.99 13.75 1.05
C THR A 157 18.50 15.15 1.41
N GLY A 158 19.76 15.27 1.83
CA GLY A 158 20.43 16.55 2.09
C GLY A 158 20.53 17.43 0.84
N LEU A 159 20.82 16.85 -0.33
CA LEU A 159 20.83 17.57 -1.61
C LEU A 159 19.44 18.13 -1.96
N VAL A 160 18.36 17.40 -1.70
CA VAL A 160 17.00 17.95 -1.85
C VAL A 160 16.79 19.14 -0.89
N GLY A 161 17.30 19.07 0.33
CA GLY A 161 17.31 20.20 1.27
C GLY A 161 18.06 21.43 0.73
N VAL A 162 19.19 21.24 0.06
CA VAL A 162 19.90 22.33 -0.64
C VAL A 162 19.04 22.90 -1.77
N LEU A 163 18.39 22.05 -2.56
CA LEU A 163 17.46 22.50 -3.61
C LEU A 163 16.26 23.29 -3.05
N TRP A 164 15.78 22.93 -1.86
CA TRP A 164 14.75 23.70 -1.16
C TRP A 164 15.23 25.11 -0.83
N LEU A 165 16.44 25.25 -0.26
CA LEU A 165 17.04 26.55 0.05
C LEU A 165 17.20 27.40 -1.21
N LEU A 166 17.68 26.82 -2.31
CA LEU A 166 17.81 27.50 -3.59
C LEU A 166 16.46 27.92 -4.18
N GLY A 167 15.44 27.06 -4.11
CA GLY A 167 14.08 27.37 -4.55
C GLY A 167 13.44 28.52 -3.75
N MET A 168 13.69 28.56 -2.44
CA MET A 168 13.27 29.67 -1.57
C MET A 168 14.03 30.96 -1.91
N LEU A 169 15.35 30.91 -2.12
CA LEU A 169 16.18 32.06 -2.49
C LEU A 169 15.73 32.70 -3.81
N ILE A 170 15.42 31.89 -4.82
CA ILE A 170 14.89 32.38 -6.10
C ILE A 170 13.52 33.05 -5.90
N THR A 171 12.71 32.52 -4.99
CA THR A 171 11.40 33.09 -4.71
C THR A 171 11.55 34.43 -3.98
N TYR A 172 12.44 34.51 -2.98
CA TYR A 172 12.76 35.74 -2.26
C TYR A 172 13.31 36.85 -3.17
N THR A 173 14.32 36.54 -3.99
CA THR A 173 14.94 37.50 -4.92
C THR A 173 13.96 38.00 -6.00
N ASN A 174 13.00 37.19 -6.43
CA ASN A 174 11.96 37.65 -7.36
C ASN A 174 10.83 38.43 -6.67
N ILE A 175 10.52 38.16 -5.39
CA ILE A 175 9.54 38.95 -4.60
C ILE A 175 10.06 40.37 -4.34
N GLY A 176 11.35 40.51 -4.02
CA GLY A 176 12.00 41.79 -3.76
C GLY A 176 11.99 42.78 -4.92
N ASN A 177 11.81 42.31 -6.17
CA ASN A 177 11.79 43.17 -7.35
C ASN A 177 10.39 43.63 -7.80
N ASN A 178 9.29 43.03 -7.33
CA ASN A 178 7.96 43.27 -7.95
C ASN A 178 6.76 43.42 -6.99
N GLY A 179 6.95 43.45 -5.66
CA GLY A 179 5.95 43.94 -4.69
C GLY A 179 4.61 43.17 -4.58
N ASN A 180 4.30 42.22 -5.46
CA ASN A 180 3.14 41.35 -5.40
C ASN A 180 3.41 40.04 -6.15
N PHE A 181 3.58 38.95 -5.43
CA PHE A 181 3.87 37.64 -6.02
C PHE A 181 2.61 36.98 -6.57
N ARG A 182 2.33 37.21 -7.86
CA ARG A 182 1.41 36.36 -8.63
C ARG A 182 2.22 35.28 -9.34
N SER A 183 1.93 34.02 -9.05
CA SER A 183 2.46 32.81 -9.72
C SER A 183 2.37 32.85 -11.25
N ASP A 184 1.58 33.76 -11.81
CA ASP A 184 1.29 33.88 -13.24
C ASP A 184 2.24 34.85 -13.98
N LYS A 185 3.19 35.51 -13.30
CA LYS A 185 4.16 36.43 -13.92
C LYS A 185 5.62 36.11 -13.60
N ILE A 186 6.02 34.83 -13.69
CA ILE A 186 7.42 34.56 -14.07
C ILE A 186 7.44 34.80 -15.58
N GLU A 187 7.99 35.94 -16.01
CA GLU A 187 8.21 36.21 -17.42
C GLU A 187 8.91 35.01 -18.06
N GLU A 188 8.28 34.47 -19.11
CA GLU A 188 8.69 33.31 -19.91
C GLU A 188 10.09 33.47 -20.54
N LYS A 189 10.76 34.62 -20.30
CA LYS A 189 12.13 34.94 -20.72
C LYS A 189 13.22 34.56 -19.71
N LYS A 190 12.92 34.00 -18.52
CA LYS A 190 13.97 33.50 -17.60
C LYS A 190 14.30 32.01 -17.82
N MET A 191 15.61 31.77 -17.91
CA MET A 191 16.38 30.52 -18.01
C MET A 191 15.74 29.29 -17.31
N THR A 192 15.62 28.18 -18.04
CA THR A 192 14.95 26.91 -17.65
C THR A 192 15.37 26.37 -16.27
N TRP A 193 16.61 26.62 -15.84
CA TRP A 193 17.11 26.21 -14.53
C TRP A 193 16.45 26.94 -13.35
N ALA A 194 16.03 28.20 -13.52
CA ALA A 194 15.39 28.97 -12.45
C ALA A 194 13.99 28.41 -12.13
N LEU A 195 13.26 28.00 -13.17
CA LEU A 195 11.98 27.28 -13.04
C LEU A 195 12.17 25.88 -12.44
N ALA A 196 13.24 25.18 -12.83
CA ALA A 196 13.60 23.89 -12.25
C ALA A 196 13.84 24.03 -10.73
N LEU A 197 14.64 25.01 -10.28
CA LEU A 197 14.88 25.24 -8.86
C LEU A 197 13.62 25.73 -8.12
N HIS A 198 12.78 26.57 -8.74
CA HIS A 198 11.50 26.98 -8.14
C HIS A 198 10.55 25.80 -7.89
N SER A 199 10.65 24.73 -8.70
CA SER A 199 9.87 23.50 -8.53
C SER A 199 10.10 22.85 -7.16
N PHE A 200 11.28 23.05 -6.57
CA PHE A 200 11.68 22.54 -5.27
C PHE A 200 11.34 23.47 -4.10
N ASN A 201 10.67 24.61 -4.30
CA ASN A 201 10.29 25.48 -3.18
C ASN A 201 9.28 24.78 -2.24
N PRO A 202 9.66 24.46 -0.98
CA PRO A 202 8.80 23.69 -0.09
C PRO A 202 7.60 24.51 0.41
N ILE A 203 7.73 25.83 0.58
CA ILE A 203 6.64 26.71 1.05
C ILE A 203 5.51 26.76 0.01
N VAL A 204 5.88 26.97 -1.26
CA VAL A 204 4.91 27.02 -2.36
C VAL A 204 4.25 25.66 -2.56
N ASN A 205 5.02 24.57 -2.45
CA ASN A 205 4.51 23.22 -2.58
C ASN A 205 3.60 22.83 -1.41
N LEU A 206 3.94 23.22 -0.19
CA LEU A 206 3.12 23.03 1.01
C LEU A 206 1.81 23.82 0.91
N GLN A 207 1.86 25.10 0.52
CA GLN A 207 0.67 25.90 0.27
C GLN A 207 -0.21 25.22 -0.79
N LYS A 208 0.35 24.84 -1.95
CA LYS A 208 -0.40 24.12 -2.99
C LYS A 208 -1.06 22.84 -2.48
N LEU A 209 -0.41 22.11 -1.57
CA LEU A 209 -0.94 20.86 -1.01
C LEU A 209 -2.19 21.10 -0.15
N PHE A 210 -2.19 22.15 0.68
CA PHE A 210 -3.27 22.47 1.61
C PHE A 210 -4.30 23.47 1.07
N THR A 211 -4.02 24.15 -0.06
CA THR A 211 -4.99 25.04 -0.71
C THR A 211 -6.06 24.24 -1.46
N VAL A 212 -7.30 24.39 -1.01
CA VAL A 212 -8.51 23.98 -1.72
C VAL A 212 -8.85 25.08 -2.73
N LYS A 213 -9.11 24.71 -3.99
CA LYS A 213 -9.49 25.68 -5.03
C LYS A 213 -10.99 25.87 -5.08
N ASP A 214 -11.42 27.11 -4.87
CA ASP A 214 -12.80 27.51 -5.15
C ASP A 214 -13.04 27.69 -6.65
N GLY A 215 -14.13 27.09 -7.18
CA GLY A 215 -14.64 27.37 -8.53
C GLY A 215 -14.41 26.30 -9.62
N GLY A 216 -13.86 25.11 -9.29
CA GLY A 216 -13.80 23.98 -10.25
C GLY A 216 -15.11 23.18 -10.31
N ASP A 217 -15.29 22.36 -11.37
CA ASP A 217 -16.38 21.36 -11.43
C ASP A 217 -16.22 20.34 -10.29
N LYS A 218 -16.91 20.59 -9.17
CA LYS A 218 -16.87 19.76 -7.96
C LYS A 218 -17.56 18.39 -8.14
N THR A 219 -18.02 18.04 -9.35
CA THR A 219 -18.76 16.79 -9.60
C THR A 219 -17.92 15.55 -9.33
N LEU A 220 -16.61 15.58 -9.60
CA LEU A 220 -15.71 14.45 -9.36
C LEU A 220 -15.05 14.49 -7.98
N ASN A 221 -15.34 15.47 -7.13
CA ASN A 221 -14.75 15.56 -5.78
C ASN A 221 -15.11 14.36 -4.90
N VAL A 222 -16.26 13.72 -5.15
CA VAL A 222 -16.67 12.48 -4.45
C VAL A 222 -15.64 11.35 -4.58
N LEU A 223 -14.85 11.36 -5.66
CA LEU A 223 -13.79 10.37 -5.85
C LEU A 223 -12.63 10.57 -4.85
N ASN A 224 -12.43 11.78 -4.34
CA ASN A 224 -11.44 12.05 -3.29
C ASN A 224 -11.85 11.41 -1.97
N GLY A 225 -13.14 11.50 -1.58
CA GLY A 225 -13.65 10.82 -0.40
C GLY A 225 -13.48 9.30 -0.48
N VAL A 226 -13.84 8.69 -1.63
CA VAL A 226 -13.63 7.25 -1.85
C VAL A 226 -12.16 6.87 -1.67
N ARG A 227 -11.24 7.61 -2.28
CA ARG A 227 -9.78 7.39 -2.15
C ARG A 227 -9.30 7.39 -0.70
N VAL A 228 -9.74 8.37 0.10
CA VAL A 228 -9.32 8.54 1.49
C VAL A 228 -9.89 7.44 2.39
N LEU A 229 -11.17 7.09 2.20
CA LEU A 229 -11.79 5.99 2.92
C LEU A 229 -11.16 4.64 2.56
N SER A 230 -10.86 4.41 1.28
CA SER A 230 -10.20 3.19 0.81
C SER A 230 -8.80 3.03 1.40
N ILE A 231 -7.97 4.09 1.47
CA ILE A 231 -6.64 3.94 2.09
C ILE A 231 -6.73 3.70 3.59
N GLY A 232 -7.65 4.36 4.30
CA GLY A 232 -7.91 4.07 5.72
C GLY A 232 -8.32 2.60 5.93
N TRP A 233 -9.10 2.05 5.01
CA TRP A 233 -9.52 0.65 5.04
C TRP A 233 -8.37 -0.33 4.73
N VAL A 234 -7.45 0.01 3.82
CA VAL A 234 -6.21 -0.76 3.60
C VAL A 234 -5.36 -0.80 4.87
N ILE A 235 -5.14 0.35 5.50
CA ILE A 235 -4.34 0.46 6.73
C ILE A 235 -4.98 -0.35 7.86
N LEU A 236 -6.32 -0.31 7.97
CA LEU A 236 -7.06 -1.15 8.90
C LEU A 236 -6.77 -2.64 8.67
N GLY A 237 -6.95 -3.13 7.43
CA GLY A 237 -6.66 -4.53 7.08
C GLY A 237 -5.23 -4.95 7.42
N HIS A 238 -4.24 -4.14 7.04
CA HIS A 238 -2.83 -4.40 7.33
C HIS A 238 -2.47 -4.30 8.82
N SER A 239 -3.10 -3.43 9.59
CA SER A 239 -2.83 -3.32 11.04
C SER A 239 -3.12 -4.62 11.79
N PHE A 240 -4.21 -5.30 11.43
CA PHE A 240 -4.56 -6.61 11.97
C PHE A 240 -3.73 -7.73 11.34
N SER A 241 -3.47 -7.66 10.03
CA SER A 241 -2.75 -8.74 9.31
C SER A 241 -1.27 -8.79 9.70
N PHE A 242 -0.64 -7.65 9.93
CA PHE A 242 0.80 -7.57 10.20
C PHE A 242 1.17 -7.71 11.67
N VAL A 243 0.19 -7.80 12.58
CA VAL A 243 0.46 -7.98 14.00
C VAL A 243 1.30 -9.23 14.29
N PHE A 244 1.20 -10.27 13.44
CA PHE A 244 2.01 -11.48 13.50
C PHE A 244 3.50 -11.27 13.22
N PHE A 245 3.88 -10.17 12.56
CA PHE A 245 5.29 -9.82 12.39
C PHE A 245 5.90 -9.25 13.69
N GLY A 246 5.08 -8.79 14.64
CA GLY A 246 5.51 -8.41 15.99
C GLY A 246 5.46 -9.57 17.00
N ALA A 247 5.72 -9.27 18.28
CA ALA A 247 5.59 -10.25 19.37
C ALA A 247 4.24 -10.09 20.07
N VAL A 248 3.39 -11.12 19.97
CA VAL A 248 2.00 -11.12 20.45
C VAL A 248 1.79 -12.20 21.49
N VAL A 249 1.26 -11.82 22.66
CA VAL A 249 1.07 -12.75 23.78
C VAL A 249 -0.07 -13.72 23.54
N ASN A 250 -1.20 -13.22 23.04
CA ASN A 250 -2.47 -13.93 22.96
C ASN A 250 -2.90 -14.17 21.51
N THR A 251 -2.04 -14.83 20.73
CA THR A 251 -2.30 -15.13 19.31
C THR A 251 -3.62 -15.90 19.09
N GLN A 252 -4.03 -16.71 20.06
CA GLN A 252 -5.31 -17.45 20.04
C GLN A 252 -6.53 -16.54 20.09
N THR A 253 -6.45 -15.35 20.70
CA THR A 253 -7.59 -14.41 20.75
C THR A 253 -7.94 -13.86 19.37
N LEU A 254 -7.03 -13.89 18.39
CA LEU A 254 -7.38 -13.49 17.03
C LEU A 254 -8.50 -14.35 16.46
N SER A 255 -8.49 -15.68 16.66
CA SER A 255 -9.56 -16.56 16.18
C SER A 255 -10.93 -16.17 16.74
N THR A 256 -10.99 -15.73 18.00
CA THR A 256 -12.22 -15.22 18.62
C THR A 256 -12.62 -13.83 18.13
N LEU A 257 -11.66 -12.98 17.70
CA LEU A 257 -11.96 -11.68 17.10
C LEU A 257 -12.58 -11.83 15.71
N PHE A 258 -12.16 -12.86 14.96
CA PHE A 258 -12.75 -13.22 13.66
C PHE A 258 -14.25 -13.55 13.75
N ASP A 259 -14.78 -13.83 14.94
CA ASP A 259 -16.18 -14.17 15.16
C ASP A 259 -17.10 -12.94 15.29
N SER A 260 -16.57 -11.72 15.35
CA SER A 260 -17.38 -10.50 15.46
C SER A 260 -17.77 -9.92 14.10
N ASP A 261 -19.02 -9.47 13.95
CA ASP A 261 -19.53 -8.96 12.66
C ASP A 261 -18.73 -7.77 12.13
N LEU A 262 -18.37 -6.83 13.02
CA LEU A 262 -17.55 -5.67 12.67
C LEU A 262 -16.12 -6.06 12.23
N PHE A 263 -15.63 -7.22 12.67
CA PHE A 263 -14.32 -7.71 12.24
C PHE A 263 -14.33 -8.13 10.77
N SER A 264 -15.49 -8.46 10.16
CA SER A 264 -15.57 -8.78 8.72
C SER A 264 -15.02 -7.66 7.81
N LEU A 265 -14.97 -6.41 8.30
CA LEU A 265 -14.29 -5.31 7.62
C LEU A 265 -12.79 -5.57 7.40
N VAL A 266 -12.12 -6.29 8.29
CA VAL A 266 -10.68 -6.57 8.21
C VAL A 266 -10.35 -7.47 7.01
N PRO A 267 -10.88 -8.71 6.89
CA PRO A 267 -10.69 -9.52 5.68
C PRO A 267 -11.32 -8.86 4.45
N GLY A 268 -12.39 -8.08 4.62
CA GLY A 268 -12.97 -7.25 3.55
C GLY A 268 -11.99 -6.19 2.98
N GLY A 269 -10.95 -5.80 3.73
CA GLY A 269 -9.94 -4.83 3.29
C GLY A 269 -9.22 -5.21 1.99
N VAL A 270 -9.27 -6.48 1.58
CA VAL A 270 -8.80 -6.94 0.26
C VAL A 270 -9.50 -6.24 -0.91
N PHE A 271 -10.73 -5.76 -0.72
CA PHE A 271 -11.53 -5.03 -1.72
C PHE A 271 -11.21 -3.53 -1.75
N ALA A 272 -10.62 -2.97 -0.70
CA ALA A 272 -10.24 -1.56 -0.65
C ALA A 272 -9.30 -1.19 -1.81
N VAL A 273 -8.40 -2.11 -2.18
CA VAL A 273 -7.49 -1.99 -3.33
C VAL A 273 -8.25 -2.00 -4.67
N ASP A 274 -9.35 -2.75 -4.76
CA ASP A 274 -10.18 -2.78 -5.98
C ASP A 274 -10.89 -1.45 -6.21
N SER A 275 -11.25 -0.70 -5.16
CA SER A 275 -11.73 0.67 -5.28
C SER A 275 -10.69 1.57 -5.97
N PHE A 276 -9.40 1.40 -5.66
CA PHE A 276 -8.33 2.13 -6.35
C PHE A 276 -8.20 1.75 -7.83
N PHE A 277 -8.27 0.46 -8.16
CA PHE A 277 -8.28 0.03 -9.56
C PHE A 277 -9.48 0.60 -10.33
N PHE A 278 -10.67 0.57 -9.73
CA PHE A 278 -11.87 1.17 -10.31
C PHE A 278 -11.68 2.67 -10.59
N LEU A 279 -11.15 3.43 -9.61
CA LEU A 279 -10.89 4.86 -9.76
C LEU A 279 -9.84 5.16 -10.83
N SER A 280 -8.77 4.37 -10.89
CA SER A 280 -7.73 4.48 -11.92
C SER A 280 -8.29 4.23 -13.32
N GLY A 281 -9.08 3.18 -13.51
CA GLY A 281 -9.73 2.86 -14.79
C GLY A 281 -10.74 3.94 -15.21
N PHE A 282 -11.59 4.37 -14.27
CA PHE A 282 -12.58 5.43 -14.50
C PHE A 282 -11.92 6.71 -15.00
N LEU A 283 -10.92 7.21 -14.27
CA LEU A 283 -10.26 8.47 -14.60
C LEU A 283 -9.40 8.35 -15.87
N THR A 284 -8.68 7.24 -16.05
CA THR A 284 -7.86 7.03 -17.24
C THR A 284 -8.73 7.07 -18.50
N PHE A 285 -9.84 6.33 -18.53
CA PHE A 285 -10.72 6.31 -19.69
C PHE A 285 -11.47 7.63 -19.87
N ALA A 286 -12.07 8.19 -18.80
CA ALA A 286 -12.80 9.46 -18.91
C ALA A 286 -11.90 10.61 -19.44
N LEU A 287 -10.68 10.72 -18.92
CA LEU A 287 -9.76 11.81 -19.28
C LEU A 287 -9.09 11.59 -20.64
N LEU A 288 -8.56 10.39 -20.90
CA LEU A 288 -7.88 10.13 -22.18
C LEU A 288 -8.88 10.13 -23.34
N ILE A 289 -10.07 9.52 -23.21
CA ILE A 289 -11.09 9.57 -24.28
C ILE A 289 -11.42 11.03 -24.63
N SER A 290 -11.57 11.91 -23.66
CA SER A 290 -11.86 13.34 -23.92
C SER A 290 -10.82 14.02 -24.80
N LYS A 291 -9.57 13.56 -24.77
CA LYS A 291 -8.46 14.06 -25.59
C LYS A 291 -8.32 13.34 -26.92
N MET A 292 -8.56 12.03 -26.95
CA MET A 292 -8.31 11.17 -28.11
C MET A 292 -9.49 11.11 -29.07
N TYR A 293 -10.72 11.19 -28.55
CA TYR A 293 -11.96 11.10 -29.33
C TYR A 293 -12.10 12.18 -30.42
N PRO A 294 -11.80 13.48 -30.15
CA PRO A 294 -11.86 14.52 -31.18
C PRO A 294 -10.94 14.23 -32.38
N LYS A 295 -9.84 13.51 -32.14
CA LYS A 295 -8.83 13.15 -33.15
C LYS A 295 -9.07 11.76 -33.75
N ARG A 296 -10.22 11.12 -33.51
CA ARG A 296 -10.51 9.72 -33.89
C ARG A 296 -9.42 8.73 -33.45
N GLY A 297 -8.80 8.99 -32.29
CA GLY A 297 -7.67 8.18 -31.79
C GLY A 297 -6.34 8.42 -32.52
N MET A 298 -6.28 9.30 -33.52
CA MET A 298 -5.03 9.68 -34.19
C MET A 298 -4.20 10.54 -33.25
N ILE A 299 -3.24 9.90 -32.62
CA ILE A 299 -2.25 10.54 -31.76
C ILE A 299 -0.91 10.19 -32.36
N GLY A 300 -0.15 11.22 -32.75
CA GLY A 300 1.21 11.03 -33.24
C GLY A 300 2.04 10.22 -32.24
N ILE A 301 2.97 9.42 -32.75
CA ILE A 301 3.77 8.48 -31.93
C ILE A 301 4.46 9.17 -30.74
N VAL A 302 4.91 10.41 -30.94
CA VAL A 302 5.52 11.25 -29.89
C VAL A 302 4.54 11.50 -28.74
N ASN A 303 3.30 11.87 -29.02
CA ASN A 303 2.29 12.13 -27.99
C ASN A 303 1.92 10.84 -27.24
N THR A 304 1.89 9.70 -27.92
CA THR A 304 1.68 8.39 -27.29
C THR A 304 2.83 8.04 -26.33
N ILE A 305 4.07 8.24 -26.76
CA ILE A 305 5.26 8.05 -25.90
C ILE A 305 5.21 8.98 -24.69
N LEU A 306 4.84 10.26 -24.90
CA LEU A 306 4.72 11.24 -23.81
C LEU A 306 3.64 10.87 -22.78
N ILE A 307 2.53 10.24 -23.19
CA ILE A 307 1.49 9.76 -22.25
C ILE A 307 2.07 8.69 -21.31
N TYR A 308 2.83 7.73 -21.84
CA TYR A 308 3.47 6.70 -21.02
C TYR A 308 4.60 7.25 -20.16
N PHE A 309 5.44 8.10 -20.75
CA PHE A 309 6.54 8.74 -20.05
C PHE A 309 6.03 9.55 -18.86
N HIS A 310 5.00 10.38 -19.06
CA HIS A 310 4.43 11.20 -17.97
C HIS A 310 3.92 10.35 -16.81
N ARG A 311 3.24 9.22 -17.09
CA ARG A 311 2.80 8.33 -16.00
C ARG A 311 3.97 7.63 -15.32
N TYR A 312 4.95 7.13 -16.09
CA TYR A 312 6.13 6.48 -15.54
C TYR A 312 6.94 7.43 -14.66
N TYR A 313 7.23 8.64 -15.17
CA TYR A 313 7.95 9.71 -14.46
C TYR A 313 7.27 10.06 -13.14
N ARG A 314 5.95 10.25 -13.15
CA ARG A 314 5.18 10.57 -11.95
C ARG A 314 5.32 9.53 -10.83
N LEU A 315 5.42 8.24 -11.18
CA LEU A 315 5.40 7.13 -10.21
C LEU A 315 6.81 6.70 -9.79
N ILE A 316 7.80 6.81 -10.67
CA ILE A 316 9.12 6.20 -10.43
C ILE A 316 9.95 6.94 -9.37
N PHE A 317 9.97 8.27 -9.35
CA PHE A 317 10.81 9.02 -8.40
C PHE A 317 10.42 8.78 -6.93
N PRO A 318 9.14 8.89 -6.54
CA PRO A 318 8.71 8.52 -5.21
C PRO A 318 9.02 7.06 -4.87
N LEU A 319 8.71 6.13 -5.80
CA LEU A 319 8.92 4.69 -5.58
C LEU A 319 10.39 4.37 -5.29
N VAL A 320 11.31 4.87 -6.12
CA VAL A 320 12.75 4.66 -5.97
C VAL A 320 13.25 5.24 -4.65
N TYR A 321 12.86 6.47 -4.33
CA TYR A 321 13.28 7.11 -3.08
C TYR A 321 12.78 6.34 -1.85
N ILE A 322 11.49 6.01 -1.79
CA ILE A 322 10.91 5.27 -0.68
C ILE A 322 11.51 3.87 -0.57
N GLN A 323 11.80 3.22 -1.71
CA GLN A 323 12.44 1.91 -1.70
C GLN A 323 13.80 1.95 -1.04
N PHE A 324 14.69 2.84 -1.50
CA PHE A 324 16.03 2.94 -0.92
C PHE A 324 16.03 3.49 0.51
N PHE A 325 15.12 4.42 0.83
CA PHE A 325 14.90 4.89 2.20
C PHE A 325 14.50 3.74 3.13
N THR A 326 13.56 2.91 2.70
CA THR A 326 13.12 1.70 3.40
C THR A 326 14.28 0.73 3.56
N MET A 327 15.00 0.38 2.49
CA MET A 327 16.08 -0.60 2.54
C MET A 327 17.24 -0.18 3.45
N TYR A 328 17.64 1.09 3.40
CA TYR A 328 18.90 1.53 4.00
C TYR A 328 18.74 2.40 5.24
N VAL A 329 17.75 3.28 5.31
CA VAL A 329 17.65 4.27 6.41
C VAL A 329 16.76 3.77 7.54
N VAL A 330 15.61 3.18 7.22
CA VAL A 330 14.60 2.85 8.24
C VAL A 330 15.15 1.91 9.31
N ARG A 331 16.07 0.99 8.99
CA ARG A 331 16.72 0.09 9.95
C ARG A 331 17.54 0.77 11.07
N TYR A 332 17.74 2.09 11.02
CA TYR A 332 18.43 2.88 12.06
C TYR A 332 17.48 3.80 12.86
N LEU A 333 16.19 3.85 12.53
CA LEU A 333 15.23 4.77 13.16
C LEU A 333 14.64 4.23 14.48
N GLY A 334 14.81 2.95 14.78
CA GLY A 334 14.24 2.29 15.95
C GLY A 334 15.30 1.56 16.77
N ASN A 335 14.95 1.29 18.02
CA ASN A 335 15.82 0.71 19.05
C ASN A 335 15.16 -0.45 19.82
N GLY A 336 14.05 -0.99 19.32
CA GLY A 336 13.43 -2.19 19.87
C GLY A 336 14.26 -3.46 19.64
N PRO A 337 14.06 -4.51 20.46
CA PRO A 337 14.83 -5.77 20.41
C PRO A 337 14.67 -6.53 19.09
N MET A 338 13.54 -6.34 18.40
CA MET A 338 13.24 -6.95 17.09
C MET A 338 13.51 -6.02 15.90
N TYR A 339 13.92 -4.77 16.15
CA TYR A 339 13.87 -3.73 15.13
C TYR A 339 14.73 -4.06 13.92
N ARG A 340 16.02 -4.36 14.16
CA ARG A 340 16.97 -4.66 13.08
C ARG A 340 16.65 -5.96 12.37
N THR A 341 16.42 -7.03 13.12
CA THR A 341 16.19 -8.37 12.58
C THR A 341 14.89 -8.44 11.79
N GLY A 342 13.81 -7.82 12.29
CA GLY A 342 12.55 -7.70 11.58
C GLY A 342 12.68 -6.92 10.27
N TRP A 343 13.48 -5.85 10.27
CA TRP A 343 13.68 -5.03 9.07
C TRP A 343 14.59 -5.69 8.04
N ASP A 344 15.62 -6.42 8.48
CA ASP A 344 16.49 -7.18 7.61
C ASP A 344 15.72 -8.33 6.93
N PHE A 345 14.80 -8.98 7.66
CA PHE A 345 13.87 -9.94 7.09
C PHE A 345 12.99 -9.32 5.99
N LEU A 346 12.38 -8.17 6.25
CA LEU A 346 11.51 -7.48 5.27
C LEU A 346 12.26 -7.03 4.01
N ASN A 347 13.55 -6.70 4.12
CA ASN A 347 14.36 -6.19 2.99
C ASN A 347 15.26 -7.24 2.34
N GLN A 348 15.35 -8.46 2.86
CA GLN A 348 16.24 -9.49 2.34
C GLN A 348 16.07 -9.68 0.82
N SER A 349 14.81 -9.73 0.37
CA SER A 349 14.46 -9.90 -1.04
C SER A 349 14.78 -8.67 -1.92
N CYS A 350 14.87 -7.48 -1.32
CA CYS A 350 15.21 -6.25 -2.04
C CYS A 350 16.69 -6.17 -2.42
N PHE A 351 17.58 -6.85 -1.71
CA PHE A 351 18.99 -6.90 -2.11
C PHE A 351 19.21 -7.76 -3.35
N ALA A 352 18.36 -8.78 -3.55
CA ALA A 352 18.42 -9.63 -4.74
C ALA A 352 17.74 -8.97 -5.96
N ASN A 353 16.55 -8.40 -5.77
CA ASN A 353 15.69 -7.97 -6.88
C ASN A 353 15.17 -6.53 -6.73
N PRO A 354 16.03 -5.50 -6.57
CA PRO A 354 15.55 -4.13 -6.42
C PRO A 354 14.98 -3.56 -7.73
N TRP A 355 15.44 -4.07 -8.87
CA TRP A 355 15.13 -3.59 -10.21
C TRP A 355 13.70 -3.93 -10.68
N SER A 356 13.07 -4.96 -10.11
CA SER A 356 11.74 -5.40 -10.55
C SER A 356 10.65 -4.36 -10.27
N ASN A 357 10.81 -3.56 -9.20
CA ASN A 357 9.95 -2.41 -8.91
C ASN A 357 10.11 -1.28 -9.94
N PHE A 358 11.33 -1.04 -10.45
CA PHE A 358 11.60 0.04 -11.41
C PHE A 358 11.02 -0.24 -12.80
N LEU A 359 10.88 -1.51 -13.13
CA LEU A 359 10.23 -1.99 -14.36
C LEU A 359 8.73 -2.22 -14.18
N PHE A 360 8.18 -2.00 -12.99
CA PHE A 360 6.78 -2.27 -12.65
C PHE A 360 6.35 -3.75 -12.86
N ILE A 361 7.24 -4.70 -12.53
CA ILE A 361 7.01 -6.15 -12.69
C ILE A 361 7.21 -6.97 -11.41
N ALA A 362 7.31 -6.32 -10.25
CA ALA A 362 7.52 -7.01 -8.97
C ALA A 362 6.34 -7.89 -8.52
N ASN A 363 5.20 -7.82 -9.22
CA ASN A 363 4.09 -8.76 -9.08
C ASN A 363 4.28 -10.05 -9.90
N PHE A 364 5.23 -10.09 -10.85
CA PHE A 364 5.62 -11.27 -11.62
C PHE A 364 6.94 -11.88 -11.17
N TYR A 365 7.90 -11.02 -10.81
CA TYR A 365 9.26 -11.45 -10.49
C TYR A 365 9.76 -10.87 -9.17
N PRO A 366 10.14 -11.73 -8.20
CA PRO A 366 9.91 -13.17 -8.16
C PRO A 366 8.42 -13.55 -8.16
N TRP A 367 8.09 -14.79 -8.53
CA TRP A 367 6.71 -15.23 -8.60
C TRP A 367 6.01 -15.16 -7.23
N GLN A 368 6.74 -15.54 -6.17
CA GLN A 368 6.28 -15.50 -4.79
C GLN A 368 6.27 -14.07 -4.26
N MET A 369 5.12 -13.63 -3.76
CA MET A 369 4.89 -12.31 -3.19
C MET A 369 5.82 -12.04 -2.00
N ALA A 370 6.10 -13.06 -1.17
CA ALA A 370 7.01 -12.96 -0.03
C ALA A 370 8.47 -12.64 -0.44
N ARG A 371 8.83 -12.93 -1.70
CA ARG A 371 10.15 -12.66 -2.27
C ARG A 371 10.18 -11.40 -3.14
N ALA A 372 9.07 -10.66 -3.24
CA ALA A 372 9.04 -9.39 -3.94
C ALA A 372 9.73 -8.30 -3.10
N CYS A 373 10.47 -7.41 -3.75
CA CYS A 373 11.01 -6.24 -3.06
C CYS A 373 9.87 -5.30 -2.68
N ILE A 374 9.72 -5.01 -1.38
CA ILE A 374 8.63 -4.19 -0.84
C ILE A 374 7.27 -4.76 -1.27
N GLY A 375 6.96 -5.96 -0.79
CA GLY A 375 5.83 -6.76 -1.28
C GLY A 375 4.48 -6.05 -1.30
N TRP A 376 4.28 -4.96 -0.53
CA TRP A 376 3.04 -4.17 -0.55
C TRP A 376 2.87 -3.26 -1.77
N VAL A 377 3.91 -2.97 -2.58
CA VAL A 377 3.80 -2.10 -3.78
C VAL A 377 3.23 -2.79 -5.02
N TRP A 378 2.84 -4.06 -4.90
CA TRP A 378 2.30 -4.87 -6.01
C TRP A 378 1.11 -4.20 -6.74
N TYR A 379 0.25 -3.45 -6.03
CA TYR A 379 -0.89 -2.77 -6.63
C TYR A 379 -0.42 -1.73 -7.67
N LEU A 380 0.66 -1.01 -7.36
CA LEU A 380 1.24 -0.03 -8.26
C LEU A 380 1.77 -0.70 -9.55
N MET A 381 2.33 -1.91 -9.44
CA MET A 381 2.78 -2.70 -10.59
C MET A 381 1.61 -3.05 -11.51
N CYS A 382 0.53 -3.59 -10.93
CA CYS A 382 -0.70 -3.91 -11.67
C CYS A 382 -1.33 -2.66 -12.32
N ASP A 383 -1.39 -1.54 -11.60
CA ASP A 383 -1.99 -0.29 -12.10
C ASP A 383 -1.22 0.27 -13.32
N MET A 384 0.12 0.20 -13.30
CA MET A 384 0.94 0.56 -14.46
C MET A 384 0.69 -0.40 -15.64
N GLN A 385 0.59 -1.70 -15.39
CA GLN A 385 0.30 -2.70 -16.43
C GLN A 385 -1.08 -2.46 -17.08
N PHE A 386 -2.10 -2.16 -16.28
CA PHE A 386 -3.43 -1.80 -16.78
C PHE A 386 -3.43 -0.47 -17.54
N PHE A 387 -2.59 0.47 -17.15
CA PHE A 387 -2.42 1.70 -17.91
C PHE A 387 -1.76 1.46 -19.27
N ILE A 388 -0.74 0.61 -19.35
CA ILE A 388 -0.05 0.30 -20.62
C ILE A 388 -1.04 -0.20 -21.68
N ILE A 389 -2.02 -1.01 -21.28
CA ILE A 389 -3.05 -1.53 -22.19
C ILE A 389 -4.21 -0.54 -22.43
N SER A 390 -4.33 0.54 -21.65
CA SER A 390 -5.48 1.46 -21.73
C SER A 390 -5.50 2.33 -23.00
N PRO A 391 -4.43 3.04 -23.41
CA PRO A 391 -4.46 3.86 -24.63
C PRO A 391 -4.81 3.06 -25.90
N PRO A 392 -4.27 1.86 -26.17
CA PRO A 392 -4.69 1.05 -27.32
C PRO A 392 -6.19 0.72 -27.30
N LEU A 393 -6.75 0.35 -26.14
CA LEU A 393 -8.19 0.08 -25.99
C LEU A 393 -9.02 1.35 -26.25
N ILE A 394 -8.53 2.51 -25.82
CA ILE A 394 -9.17 3.80 -26.08
C ILE A 394 -9.13 4.16 -27.56
N VAL A 395 -8.03 3.86 -28.29
CA VAL A 395 -7.99 4.01 -29.75
C VAL A 395 -9.07 3.15 -30.40
N ILE A 396 -9.19 1.88 -30.02
CA ILE A 396 -10.24 0.99 -30.55
C ILE A 396 -11.63 1.57 -30.30
N TYR A 397 -11.89 2.11 -29.10
CA TYR A 397 -13.15 2.79 -28.78
C TYR A 397 -13.38 4.04 -29.64
N CYS A 398 -12.35 4.86 -29.87
CA CYS A 398 -12.45 6.07 -30.70
C CYS A 398 -12.70 5.74 -32.18
N LEU A 399 -12.18 4.61 -32.67
CA LEU A 399 -12.45 4.11 -34.03
C LEU A 399 -13.85 3.51 -34.14
N ASN A 400 -14.23 2.65 -33.20
CA ASN A 400 -15.56 2.04 -33.14
C ASN A 400 -16.00 1.81 -31.69
N ARG A 401 -16.98 2.61 -31.25
CA ARG A 401 -17.48 2.57 -29.87
C ARG A 401 -18.03 1.21 -29.46
N LYS A 402 -18.74 0.51 -30.35
CA LYS A 402 -19.36 -0.78 -30.05
C LYS A 402 -18.28 -1.83 -29.80
N ILE A 403 -17.28 -1.88 -30.69
CA ILE A 403 -16.15 -2.80 -30.56
C ILE A 403 -15.32 -2.45 -29.32
N GLY A 404 -14.99 -1.17 -29.09
CA GLY A 404 -14.24 -0.76 -27.91
C GLY A 404 -14.92 -1.16 -26.59
N LYS A 405 -16.23 -0.93 -26.45
CA LYS A 405 -16.99 -1.38 -25.28
C LYS A 405 -17.04 -2.90 -25.16
N LEU A 406 -17.20 -3.61 -26.27
CA LEU A 406 -17.21 -5.08 -26.30
C LEU A 406 -15.86 -5.67 -25.84
N VAL A 407 -14.74 -5.08 -26.27
CA VAL A 407 -13.40 -5.51 -25.87
C VAL A 407 -13.15 -5.23 -24.38
N VAL A 408 -13.57 -4.07 -23.87
CA VAL A 408 -13.47 -3.80 -22.41
C VAL A 408 -14.34 -4.77 -21.62
N LEU A 409 -15.57 -5.05 -22.09
CA LEU A 409 -16.47 -6.03 -21.45
C LEU A 409 -15.88 -7.45 -21.48
N SER A 410 -15.27 -7.88 -22.58
CA SER A 410 -14.66 -9.20 -22.66
C SER A 410 -13.49 -9.35 -21.69
N LEU A 411 -12.69 -8.32 -21.45
CA LEU A 411 -11.61 -8.34 -20.45
C LEU A 411 -12.14 -8.53 -19.02
N ILE A 412 -13.31 -7.96 -18.69
CA ILE A 412 -13.98 -8.19 -17.40
C ILE A 412 -14.39 -9.65 -17.27
N ILE A 413 -15.01 -10.22 -18.32
CA ILE A 413 -15.46 -11.61 -18.34
C ILE A 413 -14.26 -12.57 -18.27
N ILE A 414 -13.19 -12.30 -19.02
CA ILE A 414 -11.95 -13.09 -19.00
C ILE A 414 -11.36 -13.11 -17.58
N SER A 415 -11.34 -11.97 -16.88
CA SER A 415 -10.86 -11.89 -15.50
C SER A 415 -11.67 -12.79 -14.56
N MET A 416 -13.00 -12.79 -14.70
CA MET A 416 -13.88 -13.70 -13.93
C MET A 416 -13.58 -15.16 -14.26
N ILE A 417 -13.51 -15.53 -15.54
CA ILE A 417 -13.22 -16.90 -15.98
C ILE A 417 -11.88 -17.38 -15.41
N ILE A 418 -10.83 -16.57 -15.48
CA ILE A 418 -9.51 -16.91 -14.92
C ILE A 418 -9.60 -17.13 -13.41
N ASN A 419 -10.29 -16.25 -12.66
CA ASN A 419 -10.49 -16.43 -11.23
C ASN A 419 -11.27 -17.71 -10.90
N GLY A 420 -12.29 -18.05 -11.68
CA GLY A 420 -13.04 -19.31 -11.53
C GLY A 420 -12.16 -20.55 -11.79
N ILE A 421 -11.36 -20.53 -12.86
CA ILE A 421 -10.41 -21.62 -13.15
C ILE A 421 -9.42 -21.76 -12.00
N LEU A 422 -8.82 -20.67 -11.52
CA LEU A 422 -7.88 -20.71 -10.41
C LEU A 422 -8.53 -21.19 -9.12
N ALA A 423 -9.79 -20.83 -8.86
CA ALA A 423 -10.54 -21.33 -7.71
C ALA A 423 -10.73 -22.85 -7.74
N LEU A 424 -11.00 -23.43 -8.91
CA LEU A 424 -11.14 -24.87 -9.10
C LEU A 424 -9.79 -25.59 -9.04
N VAL A 425 -8.77 -25.06 -9.71
CA VAL A 425 -7.44 -25.66 -9.77
C VAL A 425 -6.80 -25.71 -8.39
N TRP A 426 -6.92 -24.64 -7.61
CA TRP A 426 -6.26 -24.50 -6.32
C TRP A 426 -7.18 -24.73 -5.12
N ASP A 427 -8.44 -25.12 -5.34
CA ASP A 427 -9.39 -25.38 -4.25
C ASP A 427 -9.45 -24.18 -3.29
N ILE A 428 -9.78 -23.02 -3.86
CA ILE A 428 -9.79 -21.76 -3.11
C ILE A 428 -11.16 -21.57 -2.47
N SER A 429 -11.17 -21.54 -1.15
CA SER A 429 -12.35 -21.24 -0.35
C SER A 429 -12.63 -19.73 -0.31
N MET A 430 -13.85 -19.35 0.10
CA MET A 430 -14.28 -17.95 0.18
C MET A 430 -13.37 -17.11 1.10
N ASP A 431 -12.88 -17.68 2.20
CA ASP A 431 -11.95 -17.04 3.14
C ASP A 431 -10.52 -16.90 2.58
N GLY A 432 -10.30 -17.23 1.30
CA GLY A 432 -9.04 -17.02 0.60
C GLY A 432 -7.95 -18.02 1.00
N LYS A 433 -8.35 -19.20 1.50
CA LYS A 433 -7.45 -20.32 1.78
C LYS A 433 -7.52 -21.34 0.66
N SER A 434 -6.43 -22.09 0.49
CA SER A 434 -6.33 -23.18 -0.48
C SER A 434 -6.17 -24.49 0.28
N SER A 435 -6.97 -25.51 -0.03
CA SER A 435 -6.79 -26.85 0.56
C SER A 435 -5.52 -27.55 0.06
N LYS A 436 -4.96 -27.08 -1.07
CA LYS A 436 -3.75 -27.61 -1.71
C LYS A 436 -2.46 -26.96 -1.20
N ASN A 437 -2.51 -26.29 -0.05
CA ASN A 437 -1.40 -25.55 0.55
C ASN A 437 -0.74 -24.51 -0.38
N GLN A 438 -1.45 -24.06 -1.42
CA GLN A 438 -0.96 -23.01 -2.31
C GLN A 438 -1.14 -21.65 -1.63
N ASN A 439 -0.13 -20.81 -1.68
CA ASN A 439 -0.28 -19.42 -1.26
C ASN A 439 -1.18 -18.69 -2.27
N VAL A 440 -2.43 -18.43 -1.88
CA VAL A 440 -3.43 -17.71 -2.68
C VAL A 440 -2.94 -16.30 -3.06
N GLY A 441 -2.08 -15.72 -2.21
CA GLY A 441 -1.32 -14.51 -2.47
C GLY A 441 -0.60 -14.51 -3.83
N ASP A 442 0.07 -15.63 -4.13
CA ASP A 442 0.98 -15.81 -5.25
C ASP A 442 0.28 -16.17 -6.56
N VAL A 443 -1.01 -16.53 -6.54
CA VAL A 443 -1.73 -17.01 -7.72
C VAL A 443 -2.92 -16.14 -8.10
N VAL A 444 -3.64 -15.59 -7.11
CA VAL A 444 -4.88 -14.84 -7.32
C VAL A 444 -4.79 -13.42 -6.76
N TYR A 445 -4.12 -13.20 -5.64
CA TYR A 445 -4.21 -11.90 -4.96
C TYR A 445 -3.43 -10.78 -5.67
N ASN A 446 -2.14 -10.99 -5.97
CA ASN A 446 -1.26 -9.94 -6.50
C ASN A 446 -1.15 -9.92 -8.03
N LYS A 447 -1.78 -10.87 -8.72
CA LYS A 447 -1.62 -11.06 -10.16
C LYS A 447 -2.61 -10.22 -10.96
N PRO A 448 -2.18 -9.65 -12.10
CA PRO A 448 -2.98 -8.67 -12.83
C PRO A 448 -4.23 -9.29 -13.46
N TRP A 449 -4.19 -10.55 -13.90
CA TRP A 449 -5.36 -11.22 -14.49
C TRP A 449 -6.55 -11.35 -13.52
N SER A 450 -6.26 -11.49 -12.23
CA SER A 450 -7.27 -11.59 -11.19
C SER A 450 -7.83 -10.23 -10.76
N ARG A 451 -7.15 -9.14 -11.11
CA ARG A 451 -7.50 -7.76 -10.71
C ARG A 451 -8.01 -6.88 -11.85
N MET A 452 -7.74 -7.25 -13.10
CA MET A 452 -8.09 -6.43 -14.26
C MET A 452 -9.60 -6.17 -14.35
N GLY A 453 -10.45 -7.11 -13.89
CA GLY A 453 -11.90 -6.92 -13.87
C GLY A 453 -12.33 -5.69 -13.08
N ALA A 454 -11.70 -5.41 -11.94
CA ALA A 454 -12.02 -4.22 -11.15
C ALA A 454 -11.66 -2.91 -11.87
N TYR A 455 -10.49 -2.88 -12.51
CA TYR A 455 -10.02 -1.75 -13.31
C TYR A 455 -10.93 -1.47 -14.51
N PHE A 456 -11.30 -2.52 -15.26
CA PHE A 456 -12.11 -2.39 -16.47
C PHE A 456 -13.59 -2.13 -16.20
N VAL A 457 -14.14 -2.55 -15.05
CA VAL A 457 -15.43 -2.02 -14.60
C VAL A 457 -15.33 -0.49 -14.42
N GLY A 458 -14.27 0.00 -13.77
CA GLY A 458 -13.98 1.44 -13.70
C GLY A 458 -13.93 2.09 -15.09
N ALA A 459 -13.22 1.49 -16.04
CA ALA A 459 -13.14 1.96 -17.42
C ALA A 459 -14.53 2.08 -18.09
N MET A 460 -15.43 1.11 -17.89
CA MET A 460 -16.79 1.15 -18.42
C MET A 460 -17.60 2.31 -17.84
N PHE A 461 -17.48 2.57 -16.53
CA PHE A 461 -18.10 3.75 -15.91
C PHE A 461 -17.47 5.06 -16.41
N GLY A 462 -16.16 5.07 -16.67
CA GLY A 462 -15.44 6.23 -17.23
C GLY A 462 -15.86 6.56 -18.66
N ILE A 463 -16.00 5.54 -19.52
CA ILE A 463 -16.58 5.68 -20.88
C ILE A 463 -17.99 6.24 -20.79
N SER A 464 -18.81 5.68 -19.90
CA SER A 464 -20.19 6.09 -19.69
C SER A 464 -20.30 7.54 -19.23
N TYR A 465 -19.43 7.95 -18.30
CA TYR A 465 -19.33 9.34 -17.84
C TYR A 465 -18.92 10.31 -18.97
N PHE A 466 -17.94 9.94 -19.79
CA PHE A 466 -17.53 10.72 -20.95
C PHE A 466 -18.69 10.89 -21.94
N GLU A 467 -19.39 9.81 -22.28
CA GLU A 467 -20.51 9.85 -23.22
C GLU A 467 -21.63 10.78 -22.76
N LEU A 468 -21.91 10.81 -21.46
CA LEU A 468 -22.88 11.74 -20.89
C LEU A 468 -22.40 13.18 -20.93
N SER A 469 -21.17 13.41 -20.47
CA SER A 469 -20.59 14.75 -20.33
C SER A 469 -20.42 15.44 -21.69
N CYS A 470 -20.22 14.67 -22.76
CA CYS A 470 -19.99 15.20 -24.10
C CYS A 470 -21.15 14.92 -25.09
N ARG A 471 -22.32 14.47 -24.59
CA ARG A 471 -23.49 14.14 -25.43
C ARG A 471 -23.96 15.31 -26.30
N GLU A 472 -23.90 16.53 -25.77
CA GLU A 472 -24.34 17.75 -26.45
C GLU A 472 -23.30 18.21 -27.49
N LYS A 473 -22.01 17.91 -27.24
CA LYS A 473 -20.89 18.32 -28.08
C LYS A 473 -20.70 17.42 -29.30
N TYR A 474 -20.98 16.12 -29.18
CA TYR A 474 -20.77 15.14 -30.26
C TYR A 474 -22.09 14.47 -30.65
N GLN A 475 -22.67 14.92 -31.77
CA GLN A 475 -23.85 14.31 -32.37
C GLN A 475 -23.56 12.82 -32.68
N GLY A 476 -24.48 11.93 -32.30
CA GLY A 476 -24.36 10.49 -32.50
C GLY A 476 -23.70 9.71 -31.36
N LEU A 477 -23.18 10.36 -30.30
CA LEU A 477 -22.71 9.70 -29.06
C LEU A 477 -23.86 9.05 -28.26
N SER A 478 -25.11 9.32 -28.67
CA SER A 478 -26.32 8.79 -28.06
C SER A 478 -26.40 7.26 -28.17
N ASN A 479 -26.18 6.59 -27.04
CA ASN A 479 -26.65 5.22 -26.84
C ASN A 479 -28.05 5.30 -26.22
N THR A 480 -29.07 4.87 -26.97
CA THR A 480 -30.48 5.00 -26.57
C THR A 480 -30.79 4.42 -25.19
N ILE A 481 -30.14 3.32 -24.80
CA ILE A 481 -30.39 2.64 -23.52
C ILE A 481 -29.77 3.41 -22.35
N PHE A 482 -28.47 3.73 -22.45
CA PHE A 482 -27.76 4.38 -21.35
C PHE A 482 -28.26 5.80 -21.10
N ASN A 483 -28.58 6.54 -22.16
CA ASN A 483 -29.18 7.87 -22.05
C ASN A 483 -30.55 7.82 -21.37
N LYS A 484 -31.39 6.83 -21.71
CA LYS A 484 -32.67 6.61 -21.00
C LYS A 484 -32.43 6.35 -19.52
N CYS A 485 -31.51 5.46 -19.16
CA CYS A 485 -31.20 5.19 -17.75
C CYS A 485 -30.72 6.45 -17.02
N TYR A 486 -29.86 7.25 -17.65
CA TYR A 486 -29.40 8.52 -17.09
C TYR A 486 -30.53 9.52 -16.91
N ASP A 487 -31.39 9.71 -17.92
CA ASP A 487 -32.50 10.65 -17.84
C ASP A 487 -33.52 10.19 -16.77
N ILE A 488 -33.74 8.88 -16.63
CA ILE A 488 -34.56 8.30 -15.54
C ILE A 488 -33.95 8.62 -14.17
N LEU A 489 -32.65 8.39 -13.97
CA LEU A 489 -31.95 8.71 -12.73
C LEU A 489 -31.97 10.21 -12.45
N LYS A 490 -31.78 11.03 -13.50
CA LYS A 490 -31.82 12.48 -13.41
C LYS A 490 -33.22 12.98 -13.10
N ASN A 491 -34.29 12.33 -13.51
CA ASN A 491 -35.64 12.80 -13.28
C ASN A 491 -36.28 12.24 -12.00
N SER A 492 -35.83 11.08 -11.50
CA SER A 492 -36.39 10.43 -10.31
C SER A 492 -35.40 10.28 -9.16
N GLN A 493 -35.69 10.95 -8.04
CA GLN A 493 -34.92 10.82 -6.80
C GLN A 493 -35.10 9.45 -6.15
N ILE A 494 -36.29 8.85 -6.25
CA ILE A 494 -36.57 7.51 -5.68
C ILE A 494 -35.74 6.45 -6.40
N ILE A 495 -35.69 6.48 -7.73
CA ILE A 495 -34.90 5.52 -8.51
C ILE A 495 -33.40 5.70 -8.22
N SER A 496 -32.93 6.95 -8.10
CA SER A 496 -31.56 7.25 -7.69
C SER A 496 -31.20 6.65 -6.31
N LEU A 497 -32.13 6.73 -5.35
CA LEU A 497 -31.94 6.14 -4.03
C LEU A 497 -31.95 4.60 -4.09
N LEU A 498 -32.89 4.00 -4.83
CA LEU A 498 -32.96 2.54 -5.00
C LEU A 498 -31.68 1.98 -5.63
N VAL A 499 -31.13 2.64 -6.66
CA VAL A 499 -29.86 2.25 -7.28
C VAL A 499 -28.70 2.35 -6.29
N CYS A 500 -28.66 3.41 -5.48
CA CYS A 500 -27.66 3.55 -4.44
C CYS A 500 -27.79 2.48 -3.34
N CYS A 501 -29.00 2.20 -2.86
CA CYS A 501 -29.26 1.16 -1.87
C CYS A 501 -28.90 -0.23 -2.40
N PHE A 502 -29.22 -0.51 -3.68
CA PHE A 502 -28.79 -1.74 -4.34
C PHE A 502 -27.27 -1.82 -4.46
N GLY A 503 -26.60 -0.71 -4.80
CA GLY A 503 -25.13 -0.63 -4.79
C GLY A 503 -24.52 -0.91 -3.42
N ILE A 504 -25.06 -0.30 -2.35
CA ILE A 504 -24.65 -0.54 -0.96
C ILE A 504 -24.86 -2.02 -0.60
N GLY A 505 -26.04 -2.57 -0.88
CA GLY A 505 -26.35 -3.98 -0.63
C GLY A 505 -25.41 -4.93 -1.36
N LEU A 506 -25.09 -4.64 -2.63
CA LEU A 506 -24.14 -5.43 -3.42
C LEU A 506 -22.72 -5.35 -2.85
N THR A 507 -22.25 -4.15 -2.45
CA THR A 507 -20.93 -4.03 -1.81
C THR A 507 -20.90 -4.74 -0.45
N ALA A 508 -21.95 -4.62 0.36
CA ALA A 508 -22.05 -5.24 1.66
C ALA A 508 -22.09 -6.77 1.56
N LEU A 509 -22.79 -7.31 0.56
CA LEU A 509 -22.84 -8.76 0.29
C LEU A 509 -21.45 -9.37 0.11
N TYR A 510 -20.53 -8.68 -0.59
CA TYR A 510 -19.17 -9.17 -0.80
C TYR A 510 -18.21 -8.82 0.33
N VAL A 511 -18.45 -7.75 1.09
CA VAL A 511 -17.58 -7.34 2.21
C VAL A 511 -17.90 -8.10 3.50
N PHE A 512 -19.17 -8.44 3.72
CA PHE A 512 -19.66 -9.13 4.93
C PHE A 512 -20.22 -10.52 4.62
N PRO A 513 -19.47 -11.41 3.93
CA PRO A 513 -19.98 -12.72 3.55
C PRO A 513 -20.30 -13.58 4.79
N ASN A 514 -19.50 -13.50 5.86
CA ASN A 514 -19.75 -14.23 7.10
C ASN A 514 -21.07 -13.82 7.77
N ALA A 515 -21.42 -12.53 7.75
CA ALA A 515 -22.69 -12.04 8.26
C ALA A 515 -23.88 -12.41 7.33
N ALA A 516 -23.61 -12.68 6.05
CA ALA A 516 -24.64 -13.02 5.07
C ALA A 516 -24.98 -14.52 5.02
N TYR A 517 -24.01 -15.43 5.20
CA TYR A 517 -24.23 -16.88 5.03
C TYR A 517 -23.40 -17.81 5.94
N GLY A 518 -22.77 -17.31 7.01
CA GLY A 518 -21.98 -18.15 7.93
C GLY A 518 -20.53 -18.39 7.46
N ARG A 519 -19.79 -19.30 8.11
CA ARG A 519 -18.32 -19.41 8.00
C ARG A 519 -17.88 -20.17 6.73
N GLY A 520 -16.78 -19.72 6.10
CA GLY A 520 -16.08 -20.48 5.08
C GLY A 520 -15.31 -21.66 5.69
N CYS A 521 -15.45 -22.86 5.12
CA CYS A 521 -14.68 -24.03 5.51
C CYS A 521 -13.43 -24.20 4.65
N VAL A 522 -12.40 -24.83 5.22
CA VAL A 522 -11.04 -24.91 4.66
C VAL A 522 -10.86 -26.06 3.65
N SER A 523 -11.90 -26.87 3.39
CA SER A 523 -11.76 -28.07 2.55
C SER A 523 -12.99 -28.33 1.66
N LEU A 524 -12.75 -28.59 0.36
CA LEU A 524 -13.72 -29.15 -0.59
C LEU A 524 -14.28 -30.52 -0.15
N ASN A 525 -13.61 -31.23 0.77
CA ASN A 525 -13.93 -32.59 1.19
C ASN A 525 -14.43 -32.72 2.64
N SER A 526 -14.47 -31.64 3.43
CA SER A 526 -14.99 -31.70 4.80
C SER A 526 -16.50 -31.43 4.81
N THR A 527 -17.29 -32.45 4.51
CA THR A 527 -18.76 -32.42 4.46
C THR A 527 -19.44 -32.47 5.83
N THR A 528 -18.71 -32.32 6.94
CA THR A 528 -19.21 -32.67 8.29
C THR A 528 -19.33 -31.51 9.28
N SER A 529 -19.34 -30.25 8.84
CA SER A 529 -19.77 -29.15 9.71
C SER A 529 -20.98 -28.42 9.13
N GLU A 530 -22.04 -28.29 9.93
CA GLU A 530 -23.35 -27.72 9.56
C GLU A 530 -23.31 -26.23 9.15
N ASN A 531 -22.12 -25.61 9.09
CA ASN A 531 -21.93 -24.17 8.85
C ASN A 531 -21.06 -23.83 7.63
N CYS A 532 -20.79 -24.77 6.72
CA CYS A 532 -19.97 -24.52 5.53
C CYS A 532 -20.76 -23.95 4.34
N TRP A 533 -20.15 -23.00 3.61
CA TRP A 533 -20.67 -22.56 2.32
C TRP A 533 -20.68 -23.70 1.28
N PRO A 534 -21.76 -23.85 0.50
CA PRO A 534 -21.78 -24.84 -0.57
C PRO A 534 -20.78 -24.46 -1.67
N LEU A 535 -20.17 -25.47 -2.30
CA LEU A 535 -19.10 -25.31 -3.30
C LEU A 535 -19.44 -24.32 -4.41
N TRP A 536 -20.64 -24.44 -4.99
CA TRP A 536 -21.06 -23.56 -6.08
C TRP A 536 -21.10 -22.08 -5.67
N LEU A 537 -21.39 -21.80 -4.39
CA LEU A 537 -21.47 -20.45 -3.85
C LEU A 537 -20.07 -19.89 -3.57
N SER A 538 -19.16 -20.70 -3.02
CA SER A 538 -17.73 -20.33 -2.88
C SER A 538 -17.10 -20.05 -4.25
N PHE A 539 -17.36 -20.90 -5.24
CA PHE A 539 -16.91 -20.71 -6.61
C PHE A 539 -17.46 -19.41 -7.22
N LEU A 540 -18.77 -19.17 -7.06
CA LEU A 540 -19.42 -17.95 -7.55
C LEU A 540 -18.82 -16.70 -6.88
N TYR A 541 -18.60 -16.75 -5.56
CA TYR A 541 -18.01 -15.65 -4.81
C TYR A 541 -16.58 -15.33 -5.29
N VAL A 542 -15.69 -16.32 -5.37
CA VAL A 542 -14.29 -16.08 -5.79
C VAL A 542 -14.24 -15.55 -7.22
N THR A 543 -15.11 -16.05 -8.11
CA THR A 543 -15.21 -15.66 -9.52
C THR A 543 -15.72 -14.24 -9.71
N THR A 544 -16.73 -13.82 -8.93
CA THR A 544 -17.50 -12.59 -9.19
C THR A 544 -17.22 -11.44 -8.23
N SER A 545 -16.63 -11.72 -7.06
CA SER A 545 -16.52 -10.74 -5.98
C SER A 545 -15.83 -9.44 -6.37
N ARG A 546 -14.68 -9.50 -7.06
CA ARG A 546 -13.89 -8.31 -7.41
C ARG A 546 -14.66 -7.36 -8.34
N PRO A 547 -15.17 -7.80 -9.52
CA PRO A 547 -15.83 -6.87 -10.43
C PRO A 547 -17.21 -6.44 -9.92
N PHE A 548 -17.95 -7.32 -9.24
CA PHE A 548 -19.28 -6.96 -8.71
C PHE A 548 -19.20 -6.02 -7.50
N PHE A 549 -18.17 -6.15 -6.64
CA PHE A 549 -17.91 -5.18 -5.58
C PHE A 549 -17.72 -3.78 -6.15
N VAL A 550 -16.84 -3.60 -7.14
CA VAL A 550 -16.62 -2.27 -7.73
C VAL A 550 -17.77 -1.82 -8.64
N PHE A 551 -18.55 -2.74 -9.19
CA PHE A 551 -19.80 -2.42 -9.86
C PHE A 551 -20.79 -1.79 -8.87
N GLY A 552 -20.94 -2.38 -7.68
CA GLY A 552 -21.71 -1.82 -6.58
C GLY A 552 -21.21 -0.42 -6.18
N LEU A 553 -19.89 -0.23 -6.06
CA LEU A 553 -19.29 1.10 -5.85
C LEU A 553 -19.67 2.09 -6.95
N GLY A 554 -19.64 1.66 -8.21
CA GLY A 554 -20.09 2.47 -9.34
C GLY A 554 -21.57 2.88 -9.24
N LEU A 555 -22.45 1.98 -8.81
CA LEU A 555 -23.87 2.27 -8.58
C LEU A 555 -24.11 3.27 -7.44
N ILE A 556 -23.25 3.28 -6.42
CA ILE A 556 -23.25 4.29 -5.37
C ILE A 556 -22.86 5.66 -5.95
N LEU A 557 -21.87 5.70 -6.85
CA LEU A 557 -21.31 6.95 -7.36
C LEU A 557 -22.12 7.60 -8.48
N ILE A 558 -22.71 6.84 -9.41
CA ILE A 558 -23.46 7.41 -10.56
C ILE A 558 -24.51 8.45 -10.13
N PRO A 559 -25.41 8.16 -9.17
CA PRO A 559 -26.44 9.13 -8.78
C PRO A 559 -25.88 10.41 -8.13
N THR A 560 -24.65 10.36 -7.60
CA THR A 560 -23.95 11.54 -7.09
C THR A 560 -23.47 12.46 -8.21
N PHE A 561 -23.01 11.90 -9.34
CA PHE A 561 -22.62 12.67 -10.52
C PHE A 561 -23.80 13.38 -11.17
N VAL A 562 -24.99 12.77 -11.10
CA VAL A 562 -26.25 13.35 -11.59
C VAL A 562 -26.77 14.48 -10.66
N GLY A 563 -26.23 14.60 -9.45
CA GLY A 563 -26.60 15.65 -8.49
C GLY A 563 -27.85 15.35 -7.65
N ARG A 564 -28.34 14.11 -7.65
CA ARG A 564 -29.53 13.70 -6.89
C ARG A 564 -29.23 13.32 -5.44
N LEU A 565 -28.10 12.68 -5.17
CA LEU A 565 -27.69 12.29 -3.81
C LEU A 565 -26.83 13.38 -3.15
N ARG A 566 -27.46 14.50 -2.78
CA ARG A 566 -26.77 15.68 -2.23
C ARG A 566 -26.01 15.38 -0.93
N VAL A 567 -26.56 14.56 -0.04
CA VAL A 567 -25.91 14.21 1.25
C VAL A 567 -24.62 13.41 1.01
N ILE A 568 -24.69 12.34 0.20
CA ILE A 568 -23.51 11.54 -0.14
C ILE A 568 -22.49 12.38 -0.90
N LYS A 569 -22.95 13.22 -1.83
CA LYS A 569 -22.08 14.16 -2.58
C LYS A 569 -21.40 15.16 -1.64
N ALA A 570 -22.11 15.69 -0.65
CA ALA A 570 -21.55 16.64 0.32
C ALA A 570 -20.52 15.97 1.23
N PHE A 571 -20.78 14.74 1.70
CA PHE A 571 -19.85 13.99 2.53
C PHE A 571 -18.61 13.55 1.75
N LEU A 572 -18.76 12.78 0.66
CA LEU A 572 -17.63 12.26 -0.11
C LEU A 572 -16.89 13.37 -0.89
N GLY A 573 -17.58 14.44 -1.25
CA GLY A 573 -17.03 15.60 -1.94
C GLY A 573 -16.55 16.71 -1.01
N ALA A 574 -16.44 16.44 0.30
CA ALA A 574 -15.94 17.40 1.26
C ALA A 574 -14.52 17.87 0.90
N GLU A 575 -14.26 19.15 1.08
CA GLU A 575 -13.00 19.80 0.72
C GLU A 575 -11.80 19.29 1.53
N THR A 576 -12.06 18.82 2.76
CA THR A 576 -11.04 18.16 3.60
C THR A 576 -10.48 16.91 2.94
N PHE A 577 -11.32 16.13 2.24
CA PHE A 577 -10.85 14.95 1.51
C PHE A 577 -9.95 15.29 0.33
N GLU A 578 -10.01 16.51 -0.21
CA GLU A 578 -9.11 16.92 -1.29
C GLU A 578 -7.66 16.96 -0.83
N VAL A 579 -7.41 17.49 0.38
CA VAL A 579 -6.06 17.54 0.98
C VAL A 579 -5.52 16.12 1.20
N PHE A 580 -6.30 15.26 1.85
CA PHE A 580 -5.89 13.88 2.12
C PHE A 580 -5.75 13.06 0.83
N ALA A 581 -6.59 13.27 -0.18
CA ALA A 581 -6.51 12.57 -1.46
C ALA A 581 -5.22 12.90 -2.24
N ARG A 582 -4.67 14.12 -2.09
CA ARG A 582 -3.38 14.50 -2.69
C ARG A 582 -2.19 13.79 -2.06
N LEU A 583 -2.27 13.45 -0.77
CA LEU A 583 -1.24 12.70 -0.03
C LEU A 583 -1.35 11.18 -0.17
N ASN A 584 -2.47 10.70 -0.71
CA ASN A 584 -2.83 9.29 -0.64
C ASN A 584 -1.78 8.35 -1.27
N TYR A 585 -1.17 8.76 -2.38
CA TYR A 585 -0.14 7.96 -3.02
C TYR A 585 1.07 7.74 -2.09
N MET A 586 1.54 8.78 -1.41
CA MET A 586 2.65 8.67 -0.46
C MET A 586 2.27 7.90 0.80
N VAL A 587 1.04 8.08 1.32
CA VAL A 587 0.50 7.28 2.42
C VAL A 587 0.51 5.79 2.07
N TYR A 588 0.06 5.44 0.86
CA TYR A 588 0.09 4.06 0.39
C TYR A 588 1.52 3.50 0.30
N MET A 589 2.52 4.30 -0.07
CA MET A 589 3.92 3.84 -0.09
C MET A 589 4.48 3.57 1.32
N ILE A 590 4.13 4.41 2.31
CA ILE A 590 4.78 4.40 3.64
C ILE A 590 3.99 3.70 4.75
N HIS A 591 2.68 3.45 4.60
CA HIS A 591 1.87 2.93 5.71
C HIS A 591 2.37 1.60 6.29
N CYS A 592 2.84 0.67 5.46
CA CYS A 592 3.45 -0.57 5.94
C CYS A 592 4.74 -0.31 6.71
N VAL A 593 5.55 0.68 6.28
CA VAL A 593 6.76 1.09 7.00
C VAL A 593 6.40 1.61 8.39
N VAL A 594 5.35 2.42 8.52
CA VAL A 594 4.85 2.90 9.82
C VAL A 594 4.38 1.76 10.71
N LEU A 595 3.58 0.83 10.18
CA LEU A 595 3.08 -0.33 10.92
C LEU A 595 4.23 -1.22 11.43
N PHE A 596 5.16 -1.58 10.55
CA PHE A 596 6.30 -2.41 10.92
C PHE A 596 7.29 -1.69 11.82
N HIS A 597 7.49 -0.38 11.64
CA HIS A 597 8.31 0.42 12.55
C HIS A 597 7.73 0.33 13.97
N PHE A 598 6.43 0.55 14.14
CA PHE A 598 5.79 0.41 15.45
C PHE A 598 5.96 -0.99 16.03
N LEU A 599 5.58 -2.03 15.28
CA LEU A 599 5.57 -3.41 15.77
C LEU A 599 6.95 -3.93 16.14
N ASN A 600 7.98 -3.62 15.36
CA ASN A 600 9.35 -4.08 15.64
C ASN A 600 10.10 -3.18 16.64
N ASN A 601 9.57 -1.99 16.94
CA ASN A 601 10.12 -1.09 17.96
C ASN A 601 9.53 -1.32 19.36
N LEU A 602 8.56 -2.23 19.50
CA LEU A 602 7.99 -2.61 20.79
C LEU A 602 9.06 -3.22 21.70
N LYS A 603 9.16 -2.71 22.93
CA LYS A 603 10.09 -3.19 23.97
C LYS A 603 9.52 -4.34 24.80
N THR A 604 8.21 -4.49 24.77
CA THR A 604 7.42 -5.54 25.42
C THR A 604 6.42 -6.12 24.43
N SER A 605 5.97 -7.34 24.64
CA SER A 605 4.96 -7.95 23.76
C SER A 605 3.60 -7.28 23.84
N LEU A 606 2.89 -7.29 22.72
CA LEU A 606 1.54 -6.76 22.60
C LEU A 606 0.51 -7.78 23.08
N TYR A 607 -0.45 -7.32 23.88
CA TYR A 607 -1.68 -8.05 24.16
C TYR A 607 -2.80 -7.49 23.27
N ILE A 608 -3.37 -8.35 22.42
CA ILE A 608 -4.35 -7.97 21.41
C ILE A 608 -5.76 -8.02 21.98
N THR A 609 -6.46 -6.91 21.83
CA THR A 609 -7.91 -6.78 21.96
C THR A 609 -8.46 -6.03 20.76
N ALA A 610 -9.77 -6.16 20.47
CA ALA A 610 -10.41 -5.37 19.42
C ALA A 610 -10.09 -3.88 19.56
N THR A 611 -10.24 -3.35 20.77
CA THR A 611 -9.96 -1.95 21.12
C THR A 611 -8.52 -1.55 20.79
N THR A 612 -7.52 -2.31 21.26
CA THR A 612 -6.11 -2.00 20.99
C THR A 612 -5.78 -1.97 19.50
N GLN A 613 -6.41 -2.85 18.71
CA GLN A 613 -6.18 -2.90 17.26
C GLN A 613 -6.85 -1.74 16.54
N TRP A 614 -8.05 -1.32 16.95
CA TRP A 614 -8.67 -0.11 16.41
C TRP A 614 -7.85 1.14 16.71
N PHE A 615 -7.35 1.29 17.94
CA PHE A 615 -6.43 2.39 18.28
C PHE A 615 -5.13 2.32 17.45
N PHE A 616 -4.56 1.13 17.28
CA PHE A 616 -3.37 0.95 16.46
C PHE A 616 -3.62 1.31 14.99
N ALA A 617 -4.77 0.92 14.42
CA ALA A 617 -5.15 1.24 13.04
C ALA A 617 -5.36 2.74 12.82
N ILE A 618 -6.10 3.40 13.72
CA ILE A 618 -6.38 4.84 13.64
C ILE A 618 -5.08 5.62 13.83
N GLY A 619 -4.29 5.28 14.85
CA GLY A 619 -2.99 5.89 15.13
C GLY A 619 -2.04 5.74 13.94
N SER A 620 -1.94 4.55 13.36
CA SER A 620 -1.10 4.29 12.18
C SER A 620 -1.58 5.06 10.96
N THR A 621 -2.90 5.25 10.80
CA THR A 621 -3.45 6.07 9.72
C THR A 621 -3.03 7.53 9.87
N VAL A 622 -3.22 8.12 11.05
CA VAL A 622 -2.84 9.51 11.32
C VAL A 622 -1.33 9.71 11.14
N ILE A 623 -0.51 8.84 11.71
CA ILE A 623 0.96 8.91 11.58
C ILE A 623 1.38 8.77 10.11
N SER A 624 0.74 7.87 9.34
CA SER A 624 1.06 7.71 7.92
C SER A 624 0.77 8.99 7.12
N PHE A 625 -0.34 9.69 7.40
CA PHE A 625 -0.61 11.00 6.78
C PHE A 625 0.39 12.08 7.21
N MET A 626 0.79 12.10 8.49
CA MET A 626 1.79 13.05 8.99
C MET A 626 3.15 12.85 8.33
N VAL A 627 3.62 11.60 8.22
CA VAL A 627 4.90 11.24 7.59
C VAL A 627 4.85 11.42 6.07
N ALA A 628 3.69 11.25 5.44
CA ALA A 628 3.52 11.46 4.00
C ALA A 628 3.79 12.91 3.57
N VAL A 629 3.46 13.91 4.40
CA VAL A 629 3.67 15.34 4.05
C VAL A 629 5.14 15.66 3.71
N PRO A 630 6.13 15.44 4.60
CA PRO A 630 7.52 15.73 4.27
C PRO A 630 8.03 14.88 3.11
N LEU A 631 7.63 13.60 3.00
CA LEU A 631 8.05 12.73 1.90
C LEU A 631 7.52 13.22 0.54
N THR A 632 6.26 13.64 0.47
CA THR A 632 5.67 14.23 -0.73
C THR A 632 6.40 15.52 -1.17
N LEU A 633 6.90 16.32 -0.21
CA LEU A 633 7.71 17.50 -0.51
C LEU A 633 9.14 17.18 -0.94
N ILE A 634 9.67 16.01 -0.57
CA ILE A 634 11.02 15.57 -0.96
C ILE A 634 11.01 14.96 -2.37
N CYS A 635 10.13 14.00 -2.63
CA CYS A 635 10.26 13.12 -3.81
C CYS A 635 9.06 13.07 -4.76
N GLU A 636 7.93 13.72 -4.46
CA GLU A 636 6.73 13.67 -5.32
C GLU A 636 6.44 15.01 -6.00
N VAL A 637 6.03 16.02 -5.25
CA VAL A 637 5.57 17.31 -5.81
C VAL A 637 6.67 18.05 -6.57
N PRO A 638 7.93 18.13 -6.09
CA PRO A 638 8.98 18.82 -6.84
C PRO A 638 9.23 18.22 -8.21
N PHE A 639 9.25 16.89 -8.30
CA PHE A 639 9.48 16.18 -9.56
C PHE A 639 8.29 16.35 -10.51
N MET A 640 7.05 16.28 -10.01
CA MET A 640 5.86 16.59 -10.82
C MET A 640 5.88 18.02 -11.37
N ASN A 641 6.31 18.99 -10.57
CA ASN A 641 6.47 20.37 -11.02
C ASN A 641 7.60 20.49 -12.05
N LEU A 642 8.73 19.83 -11.81
CA LEU A 642 9.89 19.84 -12.70
C LEU A 642 9.52 19.32 -14.09
N GLU A 643 8.80 18.20 -14.18
CA GLU A 643 8.27 17.65 -15.43
C GLU A 643 7.43 18.69 -16.18
N LYS A 644 6.47 19.31 -15.46
CA LYS A 644 5.57 20.32 -16.03
C LYS A 644 6.31 21.53 -16.59
N TYR A 645 7.34 22.03 -15.90
CA TYR A 645 8.04 23.23 -16.32
C TYR A 645 9.11 22.97 -17.39
N VAL A 646 9.80 21.83 -17.33
CA VAL A 646 10.93 21.51 -18.23
C VAL A 646 10.45 20.85 -19.51
N LEU A 647 9.52 19.90 -19.42
CA LEU A 647 9.08 19.10 -20.57
C LEU A 647 7.82 19.65 -21.24
N PHE A 648 7.00 20.42 -20.51
CA PHE A 648 5.76 21.00 -21.04
C PHE A 648 5.63 22.51 -20.78
N PRO A 649 6.60 23.35 -21.19
CA PRO A 649 6.53 24.79 -21.01
C PRO A 649 5.26 25.36 -21.68
N LYS A 650 4.48 26.14 -20.92
CA LYS A 650 3.26 26.77 -21.43
C LYS A 650 3.61 27.91 -22.39
N LYS A 651 3.51 27.72 -23.70
CA LYS A 651 3.55 28.85 -24.67
C LYS A 651 2.43 29.85 -24.37
N HIS A 652 2.75 31.12 -24.13
CA HIS A 652 1.74 32.19 -24.03
C HIS A 652 1.01 32.36 -25.38
N LYS A 653 -0.33 32.42 -25.36
CA LYS A 653 -1.09 33.06 -26.46
C LYS A 653 -1.10 34.58 -26.16
N PRO A 654 -0.81 35.46 -27.12
CA PRO A 654 -0.94 36.91 -26.91
C PRO A 654 -2.37 37.25 -26.48
N GLN A 655 -2.53 38.08 -25.45
CA GLN A 655 -3.82 38.66 -25.11
C GLN A 655 -4.22 39.58 -26.27
N ALA A 656 -5.28 39.23 -27.01
CA ALA A 656 -5.93 40.18 -27.90
C ALA A 656 -6.55 41.28 -27.05
N GLU A 657 -6.22 42.53 -27.37
CA GLU A 657 -6.78 43.73 -26.75
C GLU A 657 -8.31 43.70 -26.82
N THR A 658 -8.94 43.96 -25.68
CA THR A 658 -10.40 44.05 -25.58
C THR A 658 -10.82 45.50 -25.87
N ILE A 659 -11.48 45.71 -27.01
CA ILE A 659 -12.24 46.93 -27.30
C ILE A 659 -13.54 46.87 -26.48
N PRO A 660 -13.94 47.94 -25.76
CA PRO A 660 -15.12 47.91 -24.90
C PRO A 660 -16.40 48.17 -25.73
N ILE A 661 -17.41 47.30 -25.62
CA ILE A 661 -18.78 47.61 -26.05
C ILE A 661 -19.79 47.16 -24.98
N GLU A 662 -20.74 48.04 -24.75
CA GLU A 662 -21.79 48.08 -23.73
C GLU A 662 -22.77 46.88 -23.72
N ALA A 663 -23.43 46.74 -22.57
CA ALA A 663 -24.36 45.70 -22.21
C ALA A 663 -25.64 45.66 -23.07
N GLN A 664 -25.96 44.47 -23.61
CA GLN A 664 -27.33 44.01 -23.83
C GLN A 664 -27.43 42.49 -23.63
N ASN A 665 -28.61 42.07 -23.16
CA ASN A 665 -28.97 40.77 -22.60
C ASN A 665 -28.77 39.53 -23.51
N THR A 666 -28.71 38.37 -22.82
CA THR A 666 -28.79 36.97 -23.29
C THR A 666 -27.64 36.40 -24.13
N LYS A 667 -26.82 35.53 -23.51
CA LYS A 667 -26.61 34.12 -23.93
C LYS A 667 -25.58 33.38 -23.05
N VAL A 668 -25.82 32.08 -22.99
CA VAL A 668 -24.99 30.98 -22.49
C VAL A 668 -23.52 31.12 -22.88
N GLU A 669 -22.60 31.13 -21.91
CA GLU A 669 -21.19 30.78 -22.15
C GLU A 669 -20.61 29.99 -20.98
N GLY A 670 -20.12 28.79 -21.31
CA GLY A 670 -19.46 27.87 -20.40
C GLY A 670 -18.01 28.24 -20.18
N ASN A 671 -17.61 28.38 -18.92
CA ASN A 671 -16.22 28.53 -18.52
C ASN A 671 -15.60 27.15 -18.21
N GLY A 672 -15.10 26.51 -19.26
CA GLY A 672 -14.18 25.39 -19.17
C GLY A 672 -12.76 25.87 -18.86
N GLN A 673 -12.44 26.12 -17.59
CA GLN A 673 -11.06 26.27 -17.15
C GLN A 673 -10.55 24.96 -16.54
N PHE A 674 -10.21 23.98 -17.36
CA PHE A 674 -9.29 22.91 -16.94
C PHE A 674 -8.55 22.18 -18.07
N TYR A 675 -8.14 22.85 -19.16
CA TYR A 675 -7.14 22.29 -20.09
C TYR A 675 -6.28 23.37 -20.74
N LYS A 676 -5.00 23.41 -20.39
CA LYS A 676 -3.92 23.86 -21.28
C LYS A 676 -2.68 23.05 -20.92
N PHE A 677 -2.62 21.86 -21.50
CA PHE A 677 -1.43 21.03 -21.61
C PHE A 677 -1.36 20.60 -23.08
N VAL A 678 -0.44 21.25 -23.80
CA VAL A 678 0.07 20.92 -25.13
C VAL A 678 -0.97 20.90 -26.26
N ASP A 679 -1.30 22.09 -26.78
CA ASP A 679 -1.54 22.24 -28.22
C ASP A 679 -0.15 22.31 -28.88
N HIS A 680 0.30 21.20 -29.47
CA HIS A 680 1.24 21.27 -30.57
C HIS A 680 0.38 21.32 -31.83
N ASP A 681 0.10 22.53 -32.30
CA ASP A 681 -0.40 22.77 -33.65
C ASP A 681 0.76 22.56 -34.63
N ASP A 682 0.78 21.40 -35.28
CA ASP A 682 1.35 21.23 -36.63
C ASP A 682 0.23 21.37 -37.68
N THR A 683 -0.64 22.37 -37.50
CA THR A 683 -1.68 22.71 -38.46
C THR A 683 -1.74 24.21 -38.68
N MET A 684 -0.62 24.80 -39.09
CA MET A 684 -0.65 26.13 -39.72
C MET A 684 0.50 26.37 -40.70
N GLU A 685 0.84 25.38 -41.54
CA GLU A 685 1.65 25.68 -42.75
C GLU A 685 1.35 24.83 -44.00
N SER A 686 0.38 23.91 -43.93
CA SER A 686 -0.04 23.09 -45.09
C SER A 686 -1.44 23.43 -45.63
N GLY A 687 -2.16 24.38 -45.02
CA GLY A 687 -3.50 24.81 -45.46
C GLY A 687 -3.57 26.16 -46.18
N LYS A 688 -2.44 26.86 -46.37
CA LYS A 688 -2.38 28.22 -46.95
C LYS A 688 -1.71 28.31 -48.33
N ARG A 689 -1.45 27.18 -49.00
CA ARG A 689 -0.89 27.15 -50.38
C ARG A 689 -1.81 26.52 -51.44
N LEU A 690 -3.10 26.30 -51.15
CA LEU A 690 -4.06 25.74 -52.12
C LEU A 690 -5.31 26.60 -52.36
N LEU A 691 -5.30 27.88 -51.96
CA LEU A 691 -6.33 28.85 -52.33
C LEU A 691 -5.77 30.13 -52.96
N GLU A 692 -4.51 30.10 -53.39
CA GLU A 692 -3.89 31.14 -54.24
C GLU A 692 -3.05 30.45 -55.34
N LYS A 693 -3.71 29.71 -56.23
CA LYS A 693 -3.37 29.46 -57.65
C LYS A 693 -4.27 28.33 -58.19
N SER A 694 -4.96 28.66 -59.28
CA SER A 694 -5.99 27.92 -60.04
C SER A 694 -7.39 27.93 -59.44
#